data_AF-A0A7X9QD69-F1
#
_entry.id   AF-A0A7X9QD69-F1
#
_cell.length_a   1.000
_cell.length_b   1.000
_cell.length_c   1.000
_cell.angle_alpha   90.00
_cell.angle_beta   90.00
_cell.angle_gamma   90.00
#
_symmetry.space_group_name_H-M   'P 1'
#
loop_
_entity.id
_entity.type
_entity.pdbx_description
1 polymer ?
#
loop_
_entity_poly.entity_id
_entity_poly.type
_entity_poly.pdbx_seq_one_letter_code
_entity_poly.pdbx_strand_id
1 'polypeptide(L)'
;MVFVCVVVSLGWVTPVVATADPTPSPKASGLSDIEAMRQARSSGKRVVATSLTDERTLVTADPETGLFEAELTAGVARVRDGAAGWREPSTRLVQGSDGLWRPEAAVTELAISPGGSSDAPVASISDGAVSVRFGWPERLPEAVVEGATATYPEVFAGVDLVVKAGLESVETFLVVKTREASLNPAVRSWSMPMTTSPGLTAKTLDNGAKSLVDGAGTEQVHIPAALMWDSSGKDGAVTGAEERIAEVAETRVAPVTTQLAAKRLTAVPQASFLDDPATVYPVVIDPSASLGQTHVLRVTDDWSKWDGAVGDHGKVGYNGWSSPYYRSRMFYQFAWVKSAGTYVAPKQIIKAEFQYRQDHSPQHSPCNSTSGTYPGVYAKLANTINSSDTWSDRTGSAWHPWPSVLSRLAVGSEDTCNRIETQKWNMTQAVVSERQPQSQGGYDYRTTITIGLFSDDEGDKMGWKHYLNDGSSPKFVITYHGAPQVPNVADFGVTPKVAGVSSPLVTTSKTPTLSTKVKLEGDYTCPAADLNCVRAEFELVTGSTTRTVVGAPTTSGGTSTAPVTTALTPGTYTVRSRTFSLVSDQASAWSAPITMSVEPTPSAPTWSWDTTGWTNPPTIPANTPLTINAAKGNAADVVKRFCATITGGAAGPTVVCSADGGAQIIIPAGLPQGTYRVSVTASAEYTTGPAKADNPVQRQVSGW
;
A
#
# COMPACT_ATOMS: atom_id res chain seq x y z
N MET A 1 -30.75 -80.43 -16.50
CA MET A 1 -31.20 -79.53 -17.57
C MET A 1 -32.22 -78.59 -16.97
N VAL A 2 -31.76 -77.41 -16.54
CA VAL A 2 -32.55 -76.47 -15.74
C VAL A 2 -33.21 -75.48 -16.69
N PHE A 3 -34.54 -75.43 -16.63
CA PHE A 3 -35.39 -74.47 -17.34
C PHE A 3 -35.11 -73.04 -16.84
N VAL A 4 -34.70 -72.15 -17.74
CA VAL A 4 -34.60 -70.71 -17.46
C VAL A 4 -35.93 -70.06 -17.86
N CYS A 5 -36.61 -69.51 -16.86
CA CYS A 5 -37.86 -68.77 -16.98
C CYS A 5 -37.52 -67.30 -17.28
N VAL A 6 -38.03 -66.77 -18.40
CA VAL A 6 -37.88 -65.36 -18.79
C VAL A 6 -38.94 -64.55 -18.03
N VAL A 7 -38.49 -63.71 -17.10
CA VAL A 7 -39.33 -62.73 -16.40
C VAL A 7 -39.20 -61.38 -17.10
N VAL A 8 -40.32 -60.87 -17.60
CA VAL A 8 -40.47 -59.50 -18.13
C VAL A 8 -40.57 -58.54 -16.96
N SER A 9 -39.57 -57.66 -16.80
CA SER A 9 -39.62 -56.54 -15.85
C SER A 9 -39.91 -55.23 -16.60
N LEU A 10 -41.08 -54.64 -16.35
CA LEU A 10 -41.43 -53.28 -16.76
C LEU A 10 -40.49 -52.28 -16.06
N GLY A 11 -39.61 -51.64 -16.83
CA GLY A 11 -38.77 -50.54 -16.36
C GLY A 11 -39.60 -49.27 -16.20
N TRP A 12 -39.64 -48.73 -14.99
CA TRP A 12 -40.18 -47.41 -14.69
C TRP A 12 -39.21 -46.35 -15.20
N VAL A 13 -39.68 -45.48 -16.09
CA VAL A 13 -38.92 -44.31 -16.54
C VAL A 13 -38.98 -43.27 -15.41
N THR A 14 -37.88 -43.10 -14.68
CA THR A 14 -37.73 -41.95 -13.78
C THR A 14 -37.53 -40.69 -14.61
N PRO A 15 -38.28 -39.60 -14.36
CA PRO A 15 -38.04 -38.34 -15.04
C PRO A 15 -36.63 -37.83 -14.69
N VAL A 16 -35.85 -37.50 -15.72
CA VAL A 16 -34.61 -36.75 -15.59
C VAL A 16 -34.98 -35.39 -15.02
N VAL A 17 -34.70 -35.18 -13.74
CA VAL A 17 -34.71 -33.86 -13.13
C VAL A 17 -33.59 -33.08 -13.79
N ALA A 18 -33.94 -32.09 -14.60
CA ALA A 18 -33.01 -31.10 -15.10
C ALA A 18 -32.29 -30.48 -13.90
N THR A 19 -30.97 -30.65 -13.85
CA THR A 19 -30.11 -29.96 -12.89
C THR A 19 -30.26 -28.47 -13.12
N ALA A 20 -30.87 -27.80 -12.14
CA ALA A 20 -30.90 -26.34 -12.08
C ALA A 20 -29.49 -25.79 -12.21
N ASP A 21 -29.36 -24.66 -12.93
CA ASP A 21 -28.13 -23.89 -13.05
C ASP A 21 -27.48 -23.69 -11.67
N PRO A 22 -26.13 -23.75 -11.58
CA PRO A 22 -25.44 -23.48 -10.33
C PRO A 22 -25.75 -22.03 -9.91
N THR A 23 -26.65 -21.92 -8.94
CA THR A 23 -26.85 -20.73 -8.13
C THR A 23 -25.47 -20.25 -7.68
N PRO A 24 -25.11 -18.95 -7.81
CA PRO A 24 -23.79 -18.48 -7.42
C PRO A 24 -23.54 -18.83 -5.96
N SER A 25 -22.57 -19.71 -5.72
CA SER A 25 -22.10 -20.06 -4.38
C SER A 25 -21.73 -18.77 -3.63
N PRO A 26 -22.01 -18.67 -2.31
CA PRO A 26 -21.51 -17.58 -1.49
C PRO A 26 -19.99 -17.51 -1.68
N LYS A 27 -19.44 -16.33 -2.02
CA LYS A 27 -17.98 -16.09 -2.09
C LYS A 27 -17.35 -16.66 -0.81
N ALA A 28 -16.62 -17.77 -0.93
CA ALA A 28 -15.82 -18.29 0.17
C ALA A 28 -14.93 -17.14 0.65
N SER A 29 -14.95 -16.86 1.96
CA SER A 29 -14.05 -15.87 2.55
C SER A 29 -12.62 -16.30 2.27
N GLY A 30 -11.92 -15.57 1.39
CA GLY A 30 -10.52 -15.83 1.09
C GLY A 30 -9.64 -15.72 2.36
N LEU A 31 -8.41 -16.21 2.29
CA LEU A 31 -7.42 -16.05 3.34
C LEU A 31 -7.03 -14.57 3.45
N SER A 32 -7.17 -14.00 4.64
CA SER A 32 -6.56 -12.70 4.97
C SER A 32 -5.04 -12.76 4.88
N ASP A 33 -4.41 -11.59 4.88
CA ASP A 33 -2.96 -11.42 4.99
C ASP A 33 -2.41 -12.08 6.27
N ILE A 34 -3.08 -11.91 7.41
CA ILE A 34 -2.71 -12.52 8.67
C ILE A 34 -2.77 -14.06 8.60
N GLU A 35 -3.85 -14.61 8.05
CA GLU A 35 -4.02 -16.06 7.91
C GLU A 35 -3.02 -16.64 6.91
N ALA A 36 -2.75 -15.94 5.81
CA ALA A 36 -1.74 -16.31 4.83
C ALA A 36 -0.34 -16.35 5.48
N MET A 37 0.04 -15.35 6.29
CA MET A 37 1.33 -15.35 7.00
C MET A 37 1.41 -16.47 8.04
N ARG A 38 0.32 -16.78 8.74
CA ARG A 38 0.28 -17.90 9.69
C ARG A 38 0.49 -19.24 8.97
N GLN A 39 -0.18 -19.44 7.84
CA GLN A 39 -0.04 -20.64 7.03
C GLN A 39 1.34 -20.72 6.35
N ALA A 40 1.88 -19.59 5.91
CA ALA A 40 3.21 -19.51 5.32
C ALA A 40 4.27 -19.99 6.31
N ARG A 41 4.16 -19.57 7.57
CA ARG A 41 5.07 -20.00 8.64
C ARG A 41 4.94 -21.47 9.00
N SER A 42 3.70 -21.97 9.13
CA SER A 42 3.49 -23.38 9.48
C SER A 42 3.96 -24.32 8.37
N SER A 43 3.90 -23.88 7.11
CA SER A 43 4.33 -24.65 5.95
C SER A 43 5.78 -24.40 5.51
N GLY A 44 6.40 -23.30 5.94
CA GLY A 44 7.70 -22.83 5.45
C GLY A 44 7.70 -22.36 3.99
N LYS A 45 6.52 -22.12 3.40
CA LYS A 45 6.36 -21.74 1.99
C LYS A 45 5.64 -20.40 1.87
N ARG A 46 5.88 -19.66 0.79
CA ARG A 46 5.10 -18.45 0.48
C ARG A 46 3.63 -18.81 0.28
N VAL A 47 2.73 -17.98 0.82
CA VAL A 47 1.27 -18.20 0.73
C VAL A 47 0.57 -16.94 0.25
N VAL A 48 -0.35 -17.09 -0.69
CA VAL A 48 -1.15 -15.99 -1.23
C VAL A 48 -2.28 -15.64 -0.27
N ALA A 49 -2.44 -14.36 0.02
CA ALA A 49 -3.59 -13.83 0.75
C ALA A 49 -4.77 -13.65 -0.22
N THR A 50 -5.56 -14.71 -0.40
CA THR A 50 -6.59 -14.78 -1.44
C THR A 50 -7.74 -13.78 -1.25
N SER A 51 -7.96 -13.26 -0.03
CA SER A 51 -8.95 -12.19 0.18
C SER A 51 -8.47 -10.80 -0.26
N LEU A 52 -7.16 -10.63 -0.47
CA LEU A 52 -6.55 -9.39 -0.98
C LEU A 52 -6.12 -9.54 -2.44
N THR A 53 -6.35 -10.71 -3.04
CA THR A 53 -5.96 -11.00 -4.42
C THR A 53 -7.14 -10.77 -5.34
N ASP A 54 -6.89 -10.01 -6.40
CA ASP A 54 -7.83 -9.72 -7.48
C ASP A 54 -7.12 -9.81 -8.85
N GLU A 55 -7.84 -9.44 -9.90
CA GLU A 55 -7.39 -9.50 -11.29
C GLU A 55 -6.10 -8.68 -11.55
N ARG A 56 -5.77 -7.71 -10.68
CA ARG A 56 -4.62 -6.80 -10.77
C ARG A 56 -3.70 -6.79 -9.55
N THR A 57 -4.16 -7.32 -8.42
CA THR A 57 -3.45 -7.33 -7.14
C THR A 57 -3.12 -8.76 -6.74
N LEU A 58 -1.85 -9.04 -6.44
CA LEU A 58 -1.43 -10.30 -5.83
C LEU A 58 -0.66 -10.00 -4.55
N VAL A 59 -1.20 -10.43 -3.41
CA VAL A 59 -0.54 -10.28 -2.12
C VAL A 59 -0.01 -11.64 -1.66
N THR A 60 1.30 -11.71 -1.45
CA THR A 60 2.00 -12.92 -1.01
C THR A 60 2.69 -12.69 0.32
N ALA A 61 2.39 -13.54 1.29
CA ALA A 61 3.09 -13.60 2.57
C ALA A 61 4.37 -14.44 2.41
N ASP A 62 5.50 -13.88 2.84
CA ASP A 62 6.79 -14.55 2.86
C ASP A 62 7.18 -14.93 4.29
N PRO A 63 7.28 -16.24 4.62
CA PRO A 63 7.62 -16.68 5.97
C PRO A 63 9.08 -16.45 6.35
N GLU A 64 9.99 -16.39 5.36
CA GLU A 64 11.43 -16.21 5.60
C GLU A 64 11.71 -14.79 6.07
N THR A 65 11.22 -13.81 5.29
CA THR A 65 11.40 -12.38 5.59
C THR A 65 10.37 -11.84 6.56
N GLY A 66 9.24 -12.53 6.76
CA GLY A 66 8.10 -12.03 7.54
C GLY A 66 7.38 -10.85 6.89
N LEU A 67 7.67 -10.56 5.62
CA LEU A 67 7.13 -9.44 4.85
C LEU A 67 5.97 -9.89 3.96
N PHE A 68 5.21 -8.91 3.50
CA PHE A 68 4.24 -9.07 2.43
C PHE A 68 4.77 -8.42 1.17
N GLU A 69 4.56 -9.08 0.05
CA GLU A 69 4.81 -8.53 -1.27
C GLU A 69 3.47 -8.37 -1.97
N ALA A 70 3.12 -7.14 -2.31
CA ALA A 70 2.00 -6.81 -3.16
C ALA A 70 2.50 -6.48 -4.56
N GLU A 71 2.16 -7.33 -5.52
CA GLU A 71 2.33 -7.04 -6.94
C GLU A 71 1.05 -6.41 -7.49
N LEU A 72 1.16 -5.16 -7.94
CA LEU A 72 0.07 -4.42 -8.57
C LEU A 72 0.35 -4.30 -10.07
N THR A 73 -0.63 -4.62 -10.91
CA THR A 73 -0.52 -4.48 -12.37
C THR A 73 -1.55 -3.49 -12.90
N ALA A 74 -1.19 -2.76 -13.96
CA ALA A 74 -2.13 -1.85 -14.62
C ALA A 74 -3.09 -2.63 -15.54
N GLY A 75 -2.56 -3.64 -16.24
CA GLY A 75 -3.35 -4.62 -16.99
C GLY A 75 -3.84 -5.78 -16.11
N VAL A 76 -4.80 -6.53 -16.62
CA VAL A 76 -5.29 -7.78 -16.00
C VAL A 76 -4.19 -8.83 -16.05
N ALA A 77 -3.75 -9.28 -14.88
CA ALA A 77 -2.70 -10.28 -14.72
C ALA A 77 -3.24 -11.70 -14.52
N ARG A 78 -4.51 -11.81 -14.09
CA ARG A 78 -5.13 -13.09 -13.74
C ARG A 78 -6.65 -12.99 -13.86
N VAL A 79 -7.27 -14.10 -14.24
CA VAL A 79 -8.72 -14.25 -14.38
C VAL A 79 -9.20 -15.39 -13.49
N ARG A 80 -10.40 -15.27 -12.92
CA ARG A 80 -10.99 -16.35 -12.11
C ARG A 80 -11.28 -17.58 -12.96
N ASP A 81 -11.02 -18.75 -12.42
CA ASP A 81 -11.25 -20.03 -13.11
C ASP A 81 -12.65 -20.62 -12.88
N GLY A 82 -13.52 -19.90 -12.16
CA GLY A 82 -14.85 -20.35 -11.76
C GLY A 82 -14.88 -21.12 -10.42
N ALA A 83 -13.71 -21.49 -9.88
CA ALA A 83 -13.52 -21.93 -8.51
C ALA A 83 -12.90 -20.78 -7.68
N ALA A 84 -12.36 -21.09 -6.50
CA ALA A 84 -11.56 -20.14 -5.73
C ALA A 84 -10.15 -19.91 -6.31
N GLY A 85 -9.88 -20.37 -7.55
CA GLY A 85 -8.58 -20.33 -8.21
C GLY A 85 -8.44 -19.21 -9.24
N TRP A 86 -7.25 -19.16 -9.85
CA TRP A 86 -6.84 -18.17 -10.84
C TRP A 86 -6.22 -18.89 -12.03
N ARG A 87 -6.46 -18.37 -13.23
CA ARG A 87 -5.82 -18.80 -14.48
C ARG A 87 -5.25 -17.62 -15.24
N GLU A 88 -4.36 -17.92 -16.18
CA GLU A 88 -3.79 -16.92 -17.07
C GLU A 88 -4.89 -16.29 -17.95
N PRO A 89 -4.86 -14.96 -18.16
CA PRO A 89 -5.78 -14.31 -19.09
C PRO A 89 -5.57 -14.82 -20.52
N SER A 90 -6.66 -15.02 -21.26
CA SER A 90 -6.64 -15.49 -22.66
C SER A 90 -7.79 -14.85 -23.42
N THR A 91 -7.46 -14.01 -24.41
CA THR A 91 -8.42 -13.39 -25.32
C THR A 91 -8.75 -14.27 -26.52
N ARG A 92 -8.13 -15.45 -26.64
CA ARG A 92 -8.39 -16.40 -27.72
C ARG A 92 -9.86 -16.76 -27.77
N LEU A 93 -10.49 -16.57 -28.92
CA LEU A 93 -11.90 -16.82 -29.11
C LEU A 93 -12.19 -18.32 -29.19
N VAL A 94 -13.18 -18.75 -28.43
CA VAL A 94 -13.76 -20.09 -28.44
C VAL A 94 -15.26 -19.99 -28.62
N GLN A 95 -15.84 -20.91 -29.39
CA GLN A 95 -17.28 -20.91 -29.63
C GLN A 95 -18.01 -21.58 -28.45
N GLY A 96 -19.01 -20.89 -27.91
CA GLY A 96 -19.91 -21.44 -26.89
C GLY A 96 -20.95 -22.39 -27.45
N SER A 97 -21.67 -23.08 -26.56
CA SER A 97 -22.79 -23.97 -26.94
C SER A 97 -23.97 -23.24 -27.59
N ASP A 98 -24.06 -21.92 -27.39
CA ASP A 98 -25.03 -21.02 -28.02
C ASP A 98 -24.55 -20.45 -29.37
N GLY A 99 -23.37 -20.87 -29.84
CA GLY A 99 -22.81 -20.47 -31.13
C GLY A 99 -22.07 -19.12 -31.12
N LEU A 100 -22.08 -18.37 -30.01
CA LEU A 100 -21.36 -17.10 -29.88
C LEU A 100 -19.89 -17.33 -29.54
N TRP A 101 -19.01 -16.48 -30.07
CA TRP A 101 -17.57 -16.49 -29.80
C TRP A 101 -17.25 -15.70 -28.53
N ARG A 102 -16.40 -16.25 -27.66
CA ARG A 102 -16.02 -15.64 -26.39
C ARG A 102 -14.53 -15.81 -26.11
N PRO A 103 -13.89 -14.87 -25.38
CA PRO A 103 -12.56 -15.10 -24.82
C PRO A 103 -12.54 -16.36 -23.97
N GLU A 104 -11.49 -17.15 -24.11
CA GLU A 104 -11.25 -18.32 -23.28
C GLU A 104 -11.14 -17.96 -21.78
N ALA A 105 -10.52 -16.81 -21.46
CA ALA A 105 -10.39 -16.28 -20.10
C ALA A 105 -10.28 -14.74 -20.09
N ALA A 106 -11.41 -14.06 -19.84
CA ALA A 106 -11.49 -12.61 -19.65
C ALA A 106 -12.20 -12.25 -18.33
N VAL A 107 -12.03 -11.01 -17.87
CA VAL A 107 -12.67 -10.50 -16.65
C VAL A 107 -14.14 -10.14 -16.92
N THR A 108 -14.43 -9.70 -18.13
CA THR A 108 -15.78 -9.33 -18.58
C THR A 108 -16.47 -10.47 -19.32
N GLU A 109 -17.80 -10.45 -19.29
CA GLU A 109 -18.64 -11.27 -20.16
C GLU A 109 -18.68 -10.65 -21.55
N LEU A 110 -17.78 -11.11 -22.43
CA LEU A 110 -17.71 -10.69 -23.82
C LEU A 110 -18.27 -11.77 -24.74
N ALA A 111 -19.11 -11.38 -25.71
CA ALA A 111 -19.60 -12.26 -26.76
C ALA A 111 -19.58 -11.57 -28.13
N ILE A 112 -19.17 -12.32 -29.16
CA ILE A 112 -19.09 -11.88 -30.56
C ILE A 112 -19.97 -12.80 -31.42
N SER A 113 -20.71 -12.20 -32.35
CA SER A 113 -21.60 -12.93 -33.26
C SER A 113 -20.83 -13.89 -34.18
N PRO A 114 -21.41 -15.04 -34.57
CA PRO A 114 -20.86 -15.85 -35.67
C PRO A 114 -21.20 -15.27 -37.06
N GLY A 115 -21.99 -14.18 -37.13
CA GLY A 115 -22.56 -13.65 -38.36
C GLY A 115 -24.07 -13.87 -38.45
N GLY A 116 -24.69 -13.46 -39.56
CA GLY A 116 -26.12 -13.65 -39.81
C GLY A 116 -26.97 -12.39 -39.58
N SER A 117 -28.12 -12.53 -38.91
CA SER A 117 -29.14 -11.46 -38.83
C SER A 117 -28.61 -10.17 -38.20
N SER A 118 -29.04 -9.02 -38.74
CA SER A 118 -28.78 -7.68 -38.20
C SER A 118 -29.48 -7.40 -36.86
N ASP A 119 -30.43 -8.24 -36.45
CA ASP A 119 -31.15 -8.08 -35.18
C ASP A 119 -30.32 -8.51 -33.96
N ALA A 120 -29.30 -9.36 -34.19
CA ALA A 120 -28.37 -9.77 -33.17
C ALA A 120 -27.21 -8.76 -33.06
N PRO A 121 -26.72 -8.47 -31.84
CA PRO A 121 -25.54 -7.63 -31.68
C PRO A 121 -24.32 -8.29 -32.33
N VAL A 122 -23.49 -7.50 -33.00
CA VAL A 122 -22.18 -7.96 -33.50
C VAL A 122 -21.24 -8.27 -32.35
N ALA A 123 -21.32 -7.50 -31.27
CA ALA A 123 -20.60 -7.74 -30.05
C ALA A 123 -21.36 -7.23 -28.81
N SER A 124 -21.12 -7.87 -27.67
CA SER A 124 -21.60 -7.40 -26.37
C SER A 124 -20.54 -7.57 -25.31
N ILE A 125 -20.49 -6.65 -24.36
CA ILE A 125 -19.59 -6.70 -23.21
C ILE A 125 -20.34 -6.32 -21.93
N SER A 126 -20.08 -7.02 -20.83
CA SER A 126 -20.66 -6.73 -19.51
C SER A 126 -19.71 -7.10 -18.36
N ASP A 127 -19.80 -6.37 -17.25
CA ASP A 127 -19.17 -6.70 -15.96
C ASP A 127 -20.20 -7.15 -14.89
N GLY A 128 -21.43 -7.47 -15.32
CA GLY A 128 -22.57 -7.81 -14.48
C GLY A 128 -23.38 -6.61 -13.97
N ALA A 129 -22.77 -5.43 -13.80
CA ALA A 129 -23.45 -4.21 -13.40
C ALA A 129 -23.83 -3.35 -14.61
N VAL A 130 -22.93 -3.26 -15.58
CA VAL A 130 -23.06 -2.50 -16.82
C VAL A 130 -22.99 -3.44 -18.00
N SER A 131 -23.81 -3.17 -19.03
CA SER A 131 -23.75 -3.90 -20.29
C SER A 131 -23.84 -2.95 -21.46
N VAL A 132 -23.06 -3.24 -22.50
CA VAL A 132 -23.07 -2.54 -23.78
C VAL A 132 -23.18 -3.57 -24.89
N ARG A 133 -24.06 -3.30 -25.85
CA ARG A 133 -24.28 -4.12 -27.04
C ARG A 133 -24.12 -3.26 -28.28
N PHE A 134 -23.26 -3.69 -29.18
CA PHE A 134 -23.02 -3.07 -30.46
C PHE A 134 -23.75 -3.87 -31.55
N GLY A 135 -24.55 -3.20 -32.36
CA GLY A 135 -25.21 -3.78 -33.52
C GLY A 135 -24.47 -3.46 -34.81
N TRP A 136 -24.89 -4.12 -35.89
CA TRP A 136 -24.47 -3.81 -37.25
C TRP A 136 -25.71 -3.55 -38.12
N PRO A 137 -25.75 -2.52 -38.98
CA PRO A 137 -26.96 -2.13 -39.70
C PRO A 137 -27.38 -3.12 -40.80
N GLU A 138 -26.44 -3.92 -41.32
CA GLU A 138 -26.69 -4.88 -42.40
C GLU A 138 -26.58 -6.32 -41.90
N ARG A 139 -26.93 -7.29 -42.76
CA ARG A 139 -26.70 -8.70 -42.47
C ARG A 139 -25.19 -8.95 -42.42
N LEU A 140 -24.70 -9.58 -41.36
CA LEU A 140 -23.29 -9.91 -41.23
C LEU A 140 -22.96 -11.18 -42.02
N PRO A 141 -21.86 -11.19 -42.79
CA PRO A 141 -21.20 -12.41 -43.28
C PRO A 141 -20.85 -13.37 -42.13
N GLU A 142 -20.49 -14.60 -42.46
CA GLU A 142 -19.93 -15.52 -41.47
C GLU A 142 -18.55 -15.01 -40.99
N ALA A 143 -18.32 -15.07 -39.67
CA ALA A 143 -17.07 -14.60 -39.08
C ALA A 143 -15.92 -15.59 -39.31
N VAL A 144 -14.79 -15.10 -39.82
CA VAL A 144 -13.51 -15.81 -39.83
C VAL A 144 -12.77 -15.49 -38.53
N VAL A 145 -12.57 -16.50 -37.69
CA VAL A 145 -11.99 -16.32 -36.35
C VAL A 145 -10.54 -16.78 -36.32
N GLU A 146 -9.65 -15.91 -35.85
CA GLU A 146 -8.22 -16.15 -35.65
C GLU A 146 -7.79 -15.48 -34.34
N GLY A 147 -7.23 -16.24 -33.40
CA GLY A 147 -6.79 -15.70 -32.11
C GLY A 147 -7.92 -14.98 -31.36
N ALA A 148 -7.73 -13.69 -31.05
CA ALA A 148 -8.72 -12.84 -30.37
C ALA A 148 -9.67 -12.10 -31.33
N THR A 149 -9.54 -12.34 -32.64
CA THR A 149 -10.20 -11.55 -33.70
C THR A 149 -11.23 -12.36 -34.48
N ALA A 150 -12.36 -11.72 -34.76
CA ALA A 150 -13.40 -12.19 -35.68
C ALA A 150 -13.52 -11.20 -36.85
N THR A 151 -13.20 -11.66 -38.06
CA THR A 151 -13.28 -10.87 -39.29
C THR A 151 -14.54 -11.22 -40.07
N TYR A 152 -15.34 -10.21 -40.40
CA TYR A 152 -16.50 -10.31 -41.28
C TYR A 152 -16.11 -9.75 -42.64
N PRO A 153 -15.81 -10.61 -43.63
CA PRO A 153 -15.27 -10.16 -44.90
C PRO A 153 -16.34 -9.50 -45.76
N GLU A 154 -15.97 -8.44 -46.48
CA GLU A 154 -16.83 -7.79 -47.48
C GLU A 154 -18.19 -7.32 -46.88
N VAL A 155 -18.17 -6.79 -45.65
CA VAL A 155 -19.37 -6.11 -45.08
C VAL A 155 -19.81 -4.94 -45.94
N PHE A 156 -18.86 -4.32 -46.64
CA PHE A 156 -19.08 -3.57 -47.87
C PHE A 156 -18.07 -4.07 -48.90
N ALA A 157 -18.32 -3.81 -50.19
CA ALA A 157 -17.36 -4.16 -51.23
C ALA A 157 -15.97 -3.53 -50.95
N GLY A 158 -14.96 -4.37 -50.78
CA GLY A 158 -13.59 -3.99 -50.44
C GLY A 158 -13.36 -3.57 -48.98
N VAL A 159 -14.28 -3.85 -48.07
CA VAL A 159 -14.21 -3.45 -46.65
C VAL A 159 -14.57 -4.62 -45.75
N ASP A 160 -13.71 -4.92 -44.77
CA ASP A 160 -13.99 -5.89 -43.72
C ASP A 160 -14.35 -5.18 -42.42
N LEU A 161 -15.26 -5.78 -41.64
CA LEU A 161 -15.43 -5.46 -40.23
C LEU A 161 -14.61 -6.45 -39.41
N VAL A 162 -13.74 -5.96 -38.53
CA VAL A 162 -12.99 -6.80 -37.60
C VAL A 162 -13.43 -6.46 -36.19
N VAL A 163 -13.73 -7.49 -35.40
CA VAL A 163 -14.01 -7.34 -33.98
C VAL A 163 -12.91 -8.06 -33.21
N LYS A 164 -12.23 -7.35 -32.31
CA LYS A 164 -11.21 -7.91 -31.44
C LYS A 164 -11.71 -7.93 -30.01
N ALA A 165 -11.57 -9.08 -29.36
CA ALA A 165 -11.86 -9.21 -27.95
C ALA A 165 -10.64 -8.80 -27.11
N GLY A 166 -10.86 -7.91 -26.15
CA GLY A 166 -9.94 -7.63 -25.06
C GLY A 166 -10.33 -8.39 -23.79
N LEU A 167 -9.55 -8.20 -22.72
CA LEU A 167 -9.87 -8.75 -21.40
C LEU A 167 -11.00 -7.97 -20.70
N GLU A 168 -11.15 -6.68 -21.05
CA GLU A 168 -12.13 -5.73 -20.50
C GLU A 168 -12.65 -4.73 -21.57
N SER A 169 -12.32 -4.96 -22.84
CA SER A 169 -12.71 -4.10 -23.96
C SER A 169 -13.18 -4.94 -25.14
N VAL A 170 -13.95 -4.29 -26.02
CA VAL A 170 -14.21 -4.80 -27.36
C VAL A 170 -13.86 -3.70 -28.36
N GLU A 171 -13.04 -4.06 -29.33
CA GLU A 171 -12.55 -3.13 -30.34
C GLU A 171 -13.15 -3.50 -31.69
N THR A 172 -13.60 -2.50 -32.45
CA THR A 172 -14.22 -2.70 -33.75
C THR A 172 -13.48 -1.88 -34.80
N PHE A 173 -13.07 -2.54 -35.88
CA PHE A 173 -12.27 -1.92 -36.93
C PHE A 173 -12.98 -2.07 -38.26
N LEU A 174 -12.93 -1.02 -39.08
CA LEU A 174 -13.13 -1.16 -40.52
C LEU A 174 -11.77 -1.23 -41.21
N VAL A 175 -11.51 -2.34 -41.91
CA VAL A 175 -10.32 -2.52 -42.73
C VAL A 175 -10.72 -2.22 -44.18
N VAL A 176 -10.38 -1.02 -44.64
CA VAL A 176 -10.64 -0.56 -46.00
C VAL A 176 -9.50 -1.03 -46.89
N LYS A 177 -9.74 -2.00 -47.76
CA LYS A 177 -8.69 -2.72 -48.51
C LYS A 177 -8.06 -1.88 -49.60
N THR A 178 -8.85 -1.00 -50.22
CA THR A 178 -8.41 -0.21 -51.38
C THR A 178 -8.92 1.22 -51.33
N ARG A 179 -8.30 2.08 -52.14
CA ARG A 179 -8.72 3.46 -52.31
C ARG A 179 -10.13 3.58 -52.88
N GLU A 180 -10.50 2.70 -53.80
CA GLU A 180 -11.84 2.66 -54.40
C GLU A 180 -12.89 2.35 -53.33
N ALA A 181 -12.61 1.41 -52.42
CA ALA A 181 -13.50 1.07 -51.31
C ALA A 181 -13.69 2.26 -50.34
N SER A 182 -12.67 3.11 -50.18
CA SER A 182 -12.76 4.29 -49.32
C SER A 182 -13.75 5.33 -49.86
N LEU A 183 -14.07 5.34 -51.15
CA LEU A 183 -15.06 6.24 -51.75
C LEU A 183 -16.51 5.89 -51.41
N ASN A 184 -16.76 4.71 -50.83
CA ASN A 184 -18.08 4.30 -50.40
C ASN A 184 -18.62 5.26 -49.31
N PRO A 185 -19.80 5.87 -49.48
CA PRO A 185 -20.41 6.74 -48.46
C PRO A 185 -20.54 6.06 -47.09
N ALA A 186 -20.78 4.75 -47.07
CA ALA A 186 -20.87 3.96 -45.85
C ALA A 186 -19.51 3.74 -45.16
N VAL A 187 -18.37 4.06 -45.80
CA VAL A 187 -17.04 4.12 -45.17
C VAL A 187 -16.74 5.53 -44.67
N ARG A 188 -17.18 6.55 -45.42
CA ARG A 188 -16.99 7.97 -45.07
C ARG A 188 -17.79 8.39 -43.84
N SER A 189 -18.89 7.71 -43.57
CA SER A 189 -19.69 7.89 -42.36
C SER A 189 -20.42 6.60 -42.05
N TRP A 190 -20.00 5.91 -40.99
CA TRP A 190 -20.61 4.65 -40.58
C TRP A 190 -21.09 4.72 -39.15
N SER A 191 -22.17 3.99 -38.86
CA SER A 191 -22.81 4.04 -37.54
C SER A 191 -23.17 2.65 -37.04
N MET A 192 -22.81 2.37 -35.80
CA MET A 192 -23.24 1.18 -35.07
C MET A 192 -24.42 1.52 -34.15
N PRO A 193 -25.55 0.81 -34.24
CA PRO A 193 -26.52 0.77 -33.14
C PRO A 193 -25.81 0.41 -31.84
N MET A 194 -26.11 1.12 -30.75
CA MET A 194 -25.55 0.85 -29.44
C MET A 194 -26.66 0.82 -28.39
N THR A 195 -26.76 -0.27 -27.65
CA THR A 195 -27.72 -0.42 -26.55
C THR A 195 -26.96 -0.62 -25.26
N THR A 196 -27.41 0.02 -24.18
CA THR A 196 -26.75 -0.01 -22.87
C THR A 196 -27.73 -0.45 -21.80
N SER A 197 -27.22 -0.84 -20.63
CA SER A 197 -28.04 -0.94 -19.42
C SER A 197 -28.73 0.40 -19.10
N PRO A 198 -29.89 0.38 -18.42
CA PRO A 198 -30.58 1.59 -17.97
C PRO A 198 -29.72 2.44 -17.03
N GLY A 199 -29.99 3.75 -16.96
CA GLY A 199 -29.34 4.65 -16.00
C GLY A 199 -28.02 5.26 -16.47
N LEU A 200 -27.60 5.00 -17.70
CA LEU A 200 -26.39 5.57 -18.29
C LEU A 200 -26.70 6.75 -19.21
N THR A 201 -25.87 7.80 -19.12
CA THR A 201 -25.97 9.01 -19.95
C THR A 201 -24.68 9.23 -20.71
N ALA A 202 -24.79 9.51 -22.02
CA ALA A 202 -23.63 9.83 -22.85
C ALA A 202 -23.08 11.23 -22.58
N LYS A 203 -21.76 11.34 -22.52
CA LYS A 203 -21.00 12.59 -22.40
C LYS A 203 -19.91 12.64 -23.46
N THR A 204 -19.69 13.82 -24.03
CA THR A 204 -18.52 14.10 -24.87
C THR A 204 -17.43 14.71 -24.01
N LEU A 205 -16.21 14.23 -24.17
CA LEU A 205 -15.03 14.72 -23.46
C LEU A 205 -14.25 15.73 -24.35
N ASP A 206 -13.46 16.60 -23.72
CA ASP A 206 -12.78 17.72 -24.40
C ASP A 206 -11.74 17.25 -25.43
N ASN A 207 -11.21 16.04 -25.25
CA ASN A 207 -10.28 15.38 -26.17
C ASN A 207 -10.97 14.62 -27.33
N GLY A 208 -12.30 14.73 -27.46
CA GLY A 208 -13.08 14.08 -28.51
C GLY A 208 -13.55 12.66 -28.17
N ALA A 209 -13.09 12.05 -27.08
CA ALA A 209 -13.61 10.76 -26.60
C ALA A 209 -15.06 10.88 -26.10
N LYS A 210 -15.73 9.74 -25.93
CA LYS A 210 -17.08 9.65 -25.39
C LYS A 210 -17.07 8.79 -24.12
N SER A 211 -17.97 9.09 -23.20
CA SER A 211 -18.18 8.27 -22.02
C SER A 211 -19.66 8.06 -21.75
N LEU A 212 -19.98 6.94 -21.09
CA LEU A 212 -21.28 6.71 -20.48
C LEU A 212 -21.10 6.82 -18.97
N VAL A 213 -21.85 7.72 -18.35
CA VAL A 213 -21.80 7.97 -16.92
C VAL A 213 -23.09 7.55 -16.23
N ASP A 214 -22.98 7.11 -14.98
CA ASP A 214 -24.13 6.84 -14.12
C ASP A 214 -24.76 8.12 -13.53
N GLY A 215 -25.78 7.95 -12.68
CA GLY A 215 -26.46 9.07 -12.01
C GLY A 215 -25.59 9.87 -11.04
N ALA A 216 -24.44 9.33 -10.60
CA ALA A 216 -23.45 10.03 -9.80
C ALA A 216 -22.39 10.76 -10.66
N GLY A 217 -22.46 10.62 -11.99
CA GLY A 217 -21.47 11.16 -12.93
C GLY A 217 -20.19 10.34 -13.03
N THR A 218 -20.17 9.11 -12.50
CA THR A 218 -19.02 8.21 -12.59
C THR A 218 -18.99 7.56 -13.97
N GLU A 219 -17.84 7.58 -14.63
CA GLU A 219 -17.64 6.89 -15.91
C GLU A 219 -17.74 5.37 -15.72
N GLN A 220 -18.59 4.76 -16.54
CA GLN A 220 -18.85 3.31 -16.54
C GLN A 220 -18.39 2.66 -17.84
N VAL A 221 -18.46 3.40 -18.94
CA VAL A 221 -18.01 2.96 -20.26
C VAL A 221 -17.21 4.10 -20.89
N HIS A 222 -16.04 3.77 -21.38
CA HIS A 222 -15.20 4.69 -22.12
C HIS A 222 -15.14 4.28 -23.59
N ILE A 223 -15.27 5.27 -24.48
CA ILE A 223 -15.13 5.11 -25.92
C ILE A 223 -14.04 6.11 -26.33
N PRO A 224 -12.80 5.65 -26.51
CA PRO A 224 -11.68 6.51 -26.88
C PRO A 224 -11.96 7.39 -28.11
N ALA A 225 -11.17 8.45 -28.25
CA ALA A 225 -11.12 9.17 -29.51
C ALA A 225 -10.67 8.18 -30.60
N ALA A 226 -11.51 8.01 -31.62
CA ALA A 226 -11.22 7.08 -32.70
C ALA A 226 -10.03 7.60 -33.53
N LEU A 227 -9.22 6.66 -34.00
CA LEU A 227 -8.10 6.94 -34.90
C LEU A 227 -8.28 6.13 -36.17
N MET A 228 -7.55 6.55 -37.21
CA MET A 228 -7.34 5.73 -38.39
C MET A 228 -5.88 5.77 -38.77
N TRP A 229 -5.45 4.71 -39.42
CA TRP A 229 -4.08 4.59 -39.85
C TRP A 229 -3.93 3.77 -41.10
N ASP A 230 -2.89 4.07 -41.87
CA ASP A 230 -2.57 3.39 -43.10
C ASP A 230 -1.57 2.24 -42.87
N SER A 231 -1.15 1.57 -43.93
CA SER A 231 -0.24 0.43 -43.86
C SER A 231 1.22 0.80 -44.18
N SER A 232 1.61 2.07 -44.06
CA SER A 232 3.02 2.43 -44.20
C SER A 232 3.86 1.79 -43.07
N GLY A 233 5.03 1.26 -43.42
CA GLY A 233 5.93 0.57 -42.49
C GLY A 233 5.64 -0.92 -42.27
N LYS A 234 4.65 -1.52 -42.95
CA LYS A 234 4.45 -2.98 -42.93
C LYS A 234 5.24 -3.61 -44.08
N ASP A 235 6.26 -4.40 -43.74
CA ASP A 235 7.08 -5.13 -44.73
C ASP A 235 6.43 -6.48 -45.09
N GLY A 236 6.20 -6.72 -46.39
CA GLY A 236 5.69 -7.99 -46.89
C GLY A 236 4.16 -8.13 -46.89
N ALA A 237 3.68 -9.34 -47.20
CA ALA A 237 2.25 -9.64 -47.20
C ALA A 237 1.77 -9.92 -45.77
N VAL A 238 0.92 -9.03 -45.24
CA VAL A 238 0.30 -9.19 -43.92
C VAL A 238 -0.65 -10.39 -43.93
N THR A 239 -0.34 -11.44 -43.15
CA THR A 239 -1.10 -12.70 -43.20
C THR A 239 -2.00 -12.94 -41.99
N GLY A 240 -1.65 -12.40 -40.81
CA GLY A 240 -2.42 -12.58 -39.58
C GLY A 240 -3.49 -11.49 -39.35
N ALA A 241 -4.62 -11.85 -38.73
CA ALA A 241 -5.70 -10.91 -38.43
C ALA A 241 -5.29 -9.76 -37.49
N GLU A 242 -4.49 -10.04 -36.47
CA GLU A 242 -4.00 -9.00 -35.55
C GLU A 242 -2.97 -8.09 -36.21
N GLU A 243 -2.09 -8.65 -37.05
CA GLU A 243 -1.10 -7.88 -37.81
C GLU A 243 -1.76 -6.93 -38.81
N ARG A 244 -2.90 -7.34 -39.42
CA ARG A 244 -3.71 -6.49 -40.31
C ARG A 244 -4.19 -5.23 -39.62
N ILE A 245 -4.59 -5.33 -38.35
CA ILE A 245 -5.10 -4.20 -37.57
C ILE A 245 -4.03 -3.51 -36.72
N ALA A 246 -2.82 -4.04 -36.59
CA ALA A 246 -1.77 -3.42 -35.78
C ALA A 246 -1.30 -2.06 -36.35
N GLU A 247 -1.00 -1.11 -35.46
CA GLU A 247 -0.19 0.08 -35.74
C GLU A 247 1.30 -0.29 -35.63
N VAL A 248 2.10 0.00 -36.66
CA VAL A 248 3.56 -0.21 -36.63
C VAL A 248 4.30 1.13 -36.59
N ALA A 249 5.62 1.09 -36.37
CA ALA A 249 6.42 2.28 -36.05
C ALA A 249 6.38 3.41 -37.10
N GLU A 250 6.11 3.10 -38.37
CA GLU A 250 6.12 4.08 -39.48
C GLU A 250 4.73 4.34 -40.06
N THR A 251 3.70 3.92 -39.35
CA THR A 251 2.31 4.08 -39.76
C THR A 251 1.85 5.54 -39.66
N ARG A 252 1.21 6.08 -40.70
CA ARG A 252 0.58 7.40 -40.62
C ARG A 252 -0.73 7.29 -39.85
N VAL A 253 -0.94 8.18 -38.88
CA VAL A 253 -2.13 8.19 -38.02
C VAL A 253 -2.86 9.52 -38.17
N ALA A 254 -4.19 9.47 -38.18
CA ALA A 254 -5.05 10.65 -38.17
C ALA A 254 -6.29 10.42 -37.28
N PRO A 255 -6.85 11.48 -36.68
CA PRO A 255 -8.03 11.33 -35.83
C PRO A 255 -9.29 11.10 -36.65
N VAL A 256 -10.25 10.38 -36.07
CA VAL A 256 -11.57 10.08 -36.62
C VAL A 256 -12.62 10.75 -35.74
N THR A 257 -13.53 11.51 -36.35
CA THR A 257 -14.57 12.20 -35.58
C THR A 257 -15.62 11.19 -35.13
N THR A 258 -15.86 11.06 -33.82
CA THR A 258 -16.93 10.20 -33.28
C THR A 258 -18.11 11.02 -32.76
N GLN A 259 -19.31 10.49 -32.96
CA GLN A 259 -20.55 11.04 -32.40
C GLN A 259 -21.31 9.93 -31.69
N LEU A 260 -21.81 10.21 -30.49
CA LEU A 260 -22.67 9.30 -29.75
C LEU A 260 -24.03 9.98 -29.55
N ALA A 261 -24.98 9.66 -30.43
CA ALA A 261 -26.30 10.28 -30.44
C ALA A 261 -27.35 9.26 -30.90
N ALA A 262 -28.60 9.43 -30.43
CA ALA A 262 -29.72 8.59 -30.85
C ALA A 262 -29.45 7.06 -30.76
N LYS A 263 -28.74 6.62 -29.71
CA LYS A 263 -28.33 5.21 -29.51
C LYS A 263 -27.47 4.66 -30.66
N ARG A 264 -26.64 5.51 -31.27
CA ARG A 264 -25.68 5.11 -32.31
C ARG A 264 -24.32 5.73 -32.05
N LEU A 265 -23.28 4.92 -32.22
CA LEU A 265 -21.89 5.39 -32.32
C LEU A 265 -21.58 5.58 -33.79
N THR A 266 -21.35 6.81 -34.21
CA THR A 266 -21.01 7.17 -35.60
C THR A 266 -19.55 7.59 -35.68
N ALA A 267 -18.82 7.05 -36.65
CA ALA A 267 -17.44 7.42 -36.93
C ALA A 267 -17.34 8.04 -38.33
N VAL A 268 -16.62 9.16 -38.40
CA VAL A 268 -16.41 9.96 -39.61
C VAL A 268 -14.90 10.13 -39.83
N PRO A 269 -14.28 9.25 -40.66
CA PRO A 269 -12.88 9.36 -41.03
C PRO A 269 -12.57 10.66 -41.78
N GLN A 270 -11.35 11.20 -41.60
CA GLN A 270 -10.95 12.40 -42.37
C GLN A 270 -10.77 12.07 -43.85
N ALA A 271 -11.58 12.71 -44.68
CA ALA A 271 -11.50 12.54 -46.13
C ALA A 271 -10.11 12.89 -46.68
N SER A 272 -9.47 13.95 -46.17
CA SER A 272 -8.13 14.38 -46.59
C SER A 272 -7.06 13.31 -46.41
N PHE A 273 -7.18 12.44 -45.40
CA PHE A 273 -6.25 11.32 -45.20
C PHE A 273 -6.55 10.17 -46.17
N LEU A 274 -7.82 9.79 -46.34
CA LEU A 274 -8.22 8.70 -47.25
C LEU A 274 -7.93 9.05 -48.72
N ASP A 275 -8.06 10.32 -49.09
CA ASP A 275 -7.89 10.83 -50.44
C ASP A 275 -6.43 11.21 -50.75
N ASP A 276 -5.56 11.29 -49.74
CA ASP A 276 -4.15 11.62 -49.92
C ASP A 276 -3.44 10.54 -50.78
N PRO A 277 -2.77 10.91 -51.88
CA PRO A 277 -2.01 9.99 -52.70
C PRO A 277 -0.92 9.19 -51.95
N ALA A 278 -0.39 9.74 -50.85
CA ALA A 278 0.63 9.09 -50.02
C ALA A 278 0.06 8.04 -49.05
N THR A 279 -1.26 7.88 -48.97
CA THR A 279 -1.90 6.89 -48.07
C THR A 279 -1.78 5.48 -48.63
N VAL A 280 -1.19 4.58 -47.83
CA VAL A 280 -0.94 3.18 -48.19
C VAL A 280 -2.07 2.29 -47.67
N TYR A 281 -2.83 1.65 -48.57
CA TYR A 281 -3.91 0.76 -48.18
C TYR A 281 -3.40 -0.67 -47.89
N PRO A 282 -4.03 -1.43 -46.98
CA PRO A 282 -5.30 -1.14 -46.30
C PRO A 282 -5.21 -0.03 -45.25
N VAL A 283 -6.30 0.73 -45.10
CA VAL A 283 -6.48 1.70 -44.01
C VAL A 283 -7.39 1.08 -42.96
N VAL A 284 -6.97 1.16 -41.70
CA VAL A 284 -7.73 0.69 -40.55
C VAL A 284 -8.39 1.90 -39.88
N ILE A 285 -9.69 1.82 -39.63
CA ILE A 285 -10.47 2.83 -38.91
C ILE A 285 -10.97 2.19 -37.62
N ASP A 286 -10.57 2.75 -36.47
CA ASP A 286 -10.81 2.18 -35.14
C ASP A 286 -11.66 3.10 -34.27
N PRO A 287 -12.96 2.81 -34.13
CA PRO A 287 -13.66 3.08 -32.89
C PRO A 287 -13.64 1.85 -31.97
N SER A 288 -13.08 2.04 -30.78
CA SER A 288 -13.08 1.05 -29.69
C SER A 288 -14.02 1.45 -28.56
N ALA A 289 -14.41 0.48 -27.73
CA ALA A 289 -15.13 0.72 -26.48
C ALA A 289 -14.60 -0.20 -25.35
N SER A 290 -14.36 0.39 -24.18
CA SER A 290 -13.92 -0.32 -22.98
C SER A 290 -14.89 -0.11 -21.82
N LEU A 291 -14.98 -1.11 -20.94
CA LEU A 291 -15.69 -0.98 -19.67
C LEU A 291 -14.74 -0.51 -18.57
N GLY A 292 -15.25 0.27 -17.63
CA GLY A 292 -14.55 0.63 -16.40
C GLY A 292 -13.64 1.86 -16.50
N GLN A 293 -12.81 2.03 -15.48
CA GLN A 293 -11.91 3.17 -15.33
C GLN A 293 -10.61 2.98 -16.12
N THR A 294 -10.00 4.09 -16.52
CA THR A 294 -8.67 4.12 -17.14
C THR A 294 -7.58 3.64 -16.17
N HIS A 295 -6.79 2.68 -16.61
CA HIS A 295 -5.60 2.16 -15.91
C HIS A 295 -4.30 2.56 -16.61
N VAL A 296 -4.34 2.77 -17.93
CA VAL A 296 -3.18 3.15 -18.73
C VAL A 296 -3.51 4.35 -19.60
N LEU A 297 -2.60 5.32 -19.65
CA LEU A 297 -2.70 6.48 -20.53
C LEU A 297 -1.37 6.69 -21.25
N ARG A 298 -1.46 6.92 -22.56
CA ARG A 298 -0.38 7.43 -23.39
C ARG A 298 -0.79 8.79 -23.92
N VAL A 299 0.03 9.81 -23.69
CA VAL A 299 -0.17 11.15 -24.27
C VAL A 299 0.94 11.47 -25.25
N THR A 300 0.57 12.07 -26.38
CA THR A 300 1.48 12.66 -27.37
C THR A 300 1.12 14.11 -27.64
N ASP A 301 1.95 14.81 -28.40
CA ASP A 301 1.70 16.22 -28.77
C ASP A 301 0.30 16.46 -29.36
N ASP A 302 -0.22 15.49 -30.14
CA ASP A 302 -1.42 15.66 -30.94
C ASP A 302 -2.58 14.75 -30.55
N TRP A 303 -2.33 13.67 -29.80
CA TRP A 303 -3.34 12.66 -29.49
C TRP A 303 -3.09 11.96 -28.15
N SER A 304 -4.06 11.16 -27.72
CA SER A 304 -3.92 10.33 -26.51
C SER A 304 -4.60 8.98 -26.72
N LYS A 305 -4.10 7.96 -26.02
CA LYS A 305 -4.59 6.57 -26.06
C LYS A 305 -4.76 6.05 -24.64
N TRP A 306 -5.77 5.22 -24.43
CA TRP A 306 -6.12 4.68 -23.12
C TRP A 306 -6.27 3.15 -23.18
N ASP A 307 -5.86 2.48 -22.11
CA ASP A 307 -6.07 1.05 -21.88
C ASP A 307 -5.71 0.20 -23.11
N GLY A 308 -6.65 -0.60 -23.64
CA GLY A 308 -6.42 -1.48 -24.79
C GLY A 308 -5.89 -0.76 -26.03
N ALA A 309 -6.32 0.50 -26.26
CA ALA A 309 -5.90 1.28 -27.42
C ALA A 309 -4.40 1.65 -27.39
N VAL A 310 -3.75 1.60 -26.22
CA VAL A 310 -2.29 1.77 -26.11
C VAL A 310 -1.54 0.65 -26.83
N GLY A 311 -2.14 -0.54 -26.91
CA GLY A 311 -1.54 -1.72 -27.51
C GLY A 311 -0.56 -2.44 -26.59
N ASP A 312 0.19 -3.35 -27.19
CA ASP A 312 1.15 -4.26 -26.55
C ASP A 312 2.49 -3.59 -26.17
N HIS A 313 2.70 -2.32 -26.52
CA HIS A 313 3.91 -1.57 -26.14
C HIS A 313 3.60 -0.18 -25.57
N GLY A 314 4.21 0.14 -24.43
CA GLY A 314 4.38 1.53 -23.98
C GLY A 314 5.54 2.16 -24.72
N LYS A 315 5.34 3.36 -25.26
CA LYS A 315 6.38 4.11 -25.98
C LYS A 315 6.69 5.42 -25.24
N VAL A 316 7.96 5.65 -24.89
CA VAL A 316 8.40 6.82 -24.08
C VAL A 316 9.49 7.59 -24.81
N GLY A 317 9.42 8.92 -24.79
CA GLY A 317 10.41 9.81 -25.39
C GLY A 317 9.99 10.37 -26.75
N TYR A 318 10.97 10.73 -27.58
CA TYR A 318 10.72 11.35 -28.89
C TYR A 318 10.83 10.33 -30.04
N ASN A 319 9.74 10.12 -30.77
CA ASN A 319 9.81 9.45 -32.06
C ASN A 319 10.37 10.41 -33.12
N GLY A 320 11.69 10.34 -33.34
CA GLY A 320 12.40 11.12 -34.36
C GLY A 320 12.97 10.30 -35.51
N TRP A 321 12.56 9.04 -35.66
CA TRP A 321 13.10 8.11 -36.65
C TRP A 321 12.16 7.92 -37.85
N SER A 322 10.86 7.98 -37.62
CA SER A 322 9.82 7.85 -38.64
C SER A 322 8.72 8.89 -38.41
N SER A 323 8.07 9.31 -39.50
CA SER A 323 6.86 10.14 -39.43
C SER A 323 5.66 9.28 -39.01
N PRO A 324 4.72 9.79 -38.18
CA PRO A 324 4.70 11.12 -37.60
C PRO A 324 5.70 11.28 -36.45
N TYR A 325 6.34 12.46 -36.39
CA TYR A 325 7.24 12.82 -35.31
C TYR A 325 6.45 13.38 -34.12
N TYR A 326 6.63 12.78 -32.95
CA TYR A 326 5.92 13.19 -31.74
C TYR A 326 6.67 12.76 -30.49
N ARG A 327 6.38 13.43 -29.38
CA ARG A 327 6.80 13.09 -28.03
C ARG A 327 5.75 12.20 -27.38
N SER A 328 6.17 11.33 -26.49
CA SER A 328 5.29 10.36 -25.84
C SER A 328 5.64 10.20 -24.37
N ARG A 329 4.60 10.24 -23.53
CA ARG A 329 4.67 9.91 -22.11
C ARG A 329 3.67 8.81 -21.78
N MET A 330 4.02 7.95 -20.84
CA MET A 330 3.17 6.86 -20.36
C MET A 330 2.75 7.11 -18.92
N PHE A 331 1.54 6.72 -18.55
CA PHE A 331 1.01 6.78 -17.19
C PHE A 331 0.29 5.49 -16.86
N TYR A 332 0.56 4.95 -15.67
CA TYR A 332 -0.02 3.70 -15.17
C TYR A 332 -0.61 3.93 -13.80
N GLN A 333 -1.87 3.55 -13.64
CA GLN A 333 -2.63 3.71 -12.41
C GLN A 333 -2.90 2.36 -11.76
N PHE A 334 -2.57 2.26 -10.47
CA PHE A 334 -2.66 1.04 -9.68
C PHE A 334 -3.60 1.26 -8.49
N ALA A 335 -4.42 0.27 -8.17
CA ALA A 335 -5.22 0.28 -6.95
C ALA A 335 -4.34 0.02 -5.73
N TRP A 336 -4.57 0.75 -4.64
CA TRP A 336 -3.87 0.49 -3.38
C TRP A 336 -4.37 -0.80 -2.73
N VAL A 337 -3.43 -1.57 -2.18
CA VAL A 337 -3.73 -2.76 -1.36
C VAL A 337 -4.52 -2.34 -0.14
N LYS A 338 -5.65 -3.03 0.09
CA LYS A 338 -6.53 -2.80 1.24
C LYS A 338 -6.54 -4.04 2.14
N SER A 339 -5.92 -3.93 3.31
CA SER A 339 -5.96 -4.96 4.35
C SER A 339 -6.89 -4.54 5.49
N ALA A 340 -7.76 -5.45 5.93
CA ALA A 340 -8.72 -5.23 7.03
C ALA A 340 -9.52 -3.91 6.92
N GLY A 341 -9.82 -3.46 5.69
CA GLY A 341 -10.56 -2.22 5.44
C GLY A 341 -9.71 -0.96 5.33
N THR A 342 -8.40 -1.05 5.58
CA THR A 342 -7.44 0.08 5.54
C THR A 342 -6.38 -0.10 4.46
N TYR A 343 -5.98 0.99 3.82
CA TYR A 343 -4.86 0.97 2.86
C TYR A 343 -3.52 0.91 3.59
N VAL A 344 -2.51 0.35 2.92
CA VAL A 344 -1.14 0.30 3.44
C VAL A 344 -0.67 1.70 3.86
N ALA A 345 -0.26 1.84 5.12
CA ALA A 345 0.17 3.09 5.73
C ALA A 345 1.65 3.37 5.43
N PRO A 346 2.13 4.64 5.50
CA PRO A 346 3.52 4.99 5.24
C PRO A 346 4.54 4.14 6.02
N LYS A 347 4.24 3.89 7.30
CA LYS A 347 5.11 3.17 8.23
C LYS A 347 5.15 1.66 7.99
N GLN A 348 4.27 1.15 7.14
CA GLN A 348 4.25 -0.25 6.74
C GLN A 348 5.12 -0.48 5.51
N ILE A 349 5.40 0.56 4.71
CA ILE A 349 6.10 0.43 3.43
C ILE A 349 7.60 0.28 3.68
N ILE A 350 8.16 -0.85 3.25
CA ILE A 350 9.61 -1.14 3.31
C ILE A 350 10.27 -0.74 2.00
N LYS A 351 9.64 -1.12 0.90
CA LYS A 351 10.16 -0.91 -0.44
C LYS A 351 8.98 -0.73 -1.39
N ALA A 352 9.12 0.19 -2.33
CA ALA A 352 8.23 0.30 -3.47
C ALA A 352 9.05 0.45 -4.75
N GLU A 353 8.78 -0.39 -5.73
CA GLU A 353 9.54 -0.47 -6.97
C GLU A 353 8.59 -0.56 -8.17
N PHE A 354 8.73 0.37 -9.11
CA PHE A 354 8.10 0.24 -10.42
C PHE A 354 9.02 -0.58 -11.33
N GLN A 355 8.46 -1.58 -11.99
CA GLN A 355 9.17 -2.53 -12.84
C GLN A 355 8.50 -2.55 -14.22
N TYR A 356 9.31 -2.39 -15.27
CA TYR A 356 8.80 -2.43 -16.64
C TYR A 356 9.78 -3.12 -17.58
N ARG A 357 9.29 -4.03 -18.42
CA ARG A 357 10.14 -4.81 -19.34
C ARG A 357 10.43 -3.99 -20.58
N GLN A 358 11.68 -3.58 -20.73
CA GLN A 358 12.17 -2.85 -21.89
C GLN A 358 12.65 -3.82 -22.96
N ASP A 359 12.20 -3.63 -24.19
CA ASP A 359 12.52 -4.48 -25.33
C ASP A 359 13.07 -3.70 -26.53
N HIS A 360 13.11 -2.37 -26.47
CA HIS A 360 13.73 -1.54 -27.51
C HIS A 360 14.39 -0.26 -26.97
N SER A 361 15.51 0.09 -27.61
CA SER A 361 16.25 1.34 -27.44
C SER A 361 17.12 1.61 -28.68
N PRO A 362 17.18 2.85 -29.20
CA PRO A 362 18.09 3.22 -30.28
C PRO A 362 19.55 3.38 -29.81
N GLN A 363 19.84 3.18 -28.53
CA GLN A 363 21.18 3.34 -27.96
C GLN A 363 21.97 2.04 -28.12
N HIS A 364 23.14 2.12 -28.78
CA HIS A 364 23.94 0.95 -29.15
C HIS A 364 25.03 0.58 -28.12
N SER A 365 25.41 1.42 -27.14
CA SER A 365 26.36 1.07 -26.06
C SER A 365 26.61 2.25 -25.09
N PRO A 366 26.87 2.00 -23.79
CA PRO A 366 26.72 0.72 -23.09
C PRO A 366 25.25 0.48 -22.66
N CYS A 367 24.84 -0.80 -22.53
CA CYS A 367 23.45 -1.17 -22.22
C CYS A 367 22.92 -0.63 -20.89
N ASN A 368 23.85 -0.37 -19.97
CA ASN A 368 23.62 0.31 -18.71
C ASN A 368 24.76 1.30 -18.56
N SER A 369 24.45 2.59 -18.69
CA SER A 369 25.42 3.66 -18.54
C SER A 369 25.09 4.52 -17.33
N THR A 370 26.10 4.87 -16.55
CA THR A 370 26.03 6.03 -15.67
C THR A 370 26.36 7.33 -16.42
N SER A 371 26.80 7.25 -17.68
CA SER A 371 27.06 8.43 -18.51
C SER A 371 25.74 9.13 -18.91
N GLY A 372 25.76 10.46 -18.95
CA GLY A 372 24.68 11.27 -19.50
C GLY A 372 24.74 11.40 -21.03
N THR A 373 25.40 10.46 -21.72
CA THR A 373 25.59 10.51 -23.18
C THR A 373 24.28 10.35 -23.94
N TYR A 374 23.34 9.57 -23.38
CA TYR A 374 22.03 9.36 -23.96
C TYR A 374 20.92 9.55 -22.92
N PRO A 375 19.70 9.93 -23.34
CA PRO A 375 18.60 10.14 -22.43
C PRO A 375 18.18 8.83 -21.73
N GLY A 376 17.96 8.90 -20.42
CA GLY A 376 17.30 7.84 -19.66
C GLY A 376 15.78 8.04 -19.62
N VAL A 377 15.12 7.24 -18.79
CA VAL A 377 13.68 7.38 -18.51
C VAL A 377 13.48 7.66 -17.02
N TYR A 378 12.74 8.73 -16.75
CA TYR A 378 12.27 9.05 -15.41
C TYR A 378 10.96 8.33 -15.10
N ALA A 379 10.85 7.80 -13.88
CA ALA A 379 9.58 7.48 -13.27
C ALA A 379 9.25 8.53 -12.20
N LYS A 380 8.00 8.99 -12.15
CA LYS A 380 7.54 9.99 -11.19
C LYS A 380 6.08 9.77 -10.83
N LEU A 381 5.72 10.04 -9.57
CA LEU A 381 4.32 10.01 -9.17
C LEU A 381 3.53 11.16 -9.81
N ALA A 382 2.30 10.85 -10.21
CA ALA A 382 1.39 11.77 -10.87
C ALA A 382 0.01 11.73 -10.21
N ASN A 383 -0.81 12.73 -10.52
CA ASN A 383 -2.24 12.70 -10.20
C ASN A 383 -2.95 11.60 -11.00
N THR A 384 -4.12 11.20 -10.48
CA THR A 384 -5.04 10.25 -11.12
C THR A 384 -5.23 10.59 -12.60
N ILE A 385 -5.19 9.56 -13.43
CA ILE A 385 -5.50 9.68 -14.85
C ILE A 385 -6.99 9.48 -15.09
N ASN A 386 -7.49 10.14 -16.12
CA ASN A 386 -8.84 9.93 -16.61
C ASN A 386 -8.85 9.90 -18.15
N SER A 387 -9.98 9.50 -18.67
CA SER A 387 -10.26 9.32 -20.09
C SER A 387 -10.26 10.59 -20.94
N SER A 388 -10.20 11.78 -20.31
CA SER A 388 -10.14 13.08 -20.99
C SER A 388 -8.72 13.66 -21.09
N ASP A 389 -7.75 13.05 -20.41
CA ASP A 389 -6.40 13.62 -20.27
C ASP A 389 -5.65 13.75 -21.61
N THR A 390 -5.05 14.92 -21.82
CA THR A 390 -4.21 15.26 -22.97
C THR A 390 -2.77 15.55 -22.55
N TRP A 391 -1.88 15.83 -23.52
CA TRP A 391 -0.52 16.27 -23.23
C TRP A 391 -0.46 17.46 -22.27
N SER A 392 -1.26 18.50 -22.51
CA SER A 392 -1.29 19.70 -21.66
C SER A 392 -1.70 19.40 -20.22
N ASP A 393 -2.63 18.45 -20.03
CA ASP A 393 -3.10 18.03 -18.71
C ASP A 393 -2.07 17.23 -17.94
N ARG A 394 -1.02 16.74 -18.62
CA ARG A 394 0.05 15.92 -18.05
C ARG A 394 1.37 16.69 -17.91
N THR A 395 1.27 18.00 -17.70
CA THR A 395 2.39 18.91 -17.42
C THR A 395 2.26 19.57 -16.03
N GLY A 396 3.34 20.18 -15.55
CA GLY A 396 3.31 21.01 -14.33
C GLY A 396 2.76 20.28 -13.10
N SER A 397 1.67 20.80 -12.53
CA SER A 397 1.01 20.31 -11.31
C SER A 397 0.32 18.95 -11.45
N ALA A 398 0.25 18.39 -12.66
CA ALA A 398 -0.15 17.00 -12.87
C ALA A 398 0.82 16.01 -12.22
N TRP A 399 2.08 16.42 -12.05
CA TRP A 399 3.11 15.65 -11.37
C TRP A 399 3.19 16.03 -9.90
N HIS A 400 3.54 15.05 -9.07
CA HIS A 400 3.77 15.29 -7.66
C HIS A 400 5.05 16.10 -7.40
N PRO A 401 5.16 16.77 -6.24
CA PRO A 401 6.31 17.62 -5.93
C PRO A 401 7.59 16.84 -5.60
N TRP A 402 7.52 15.52 -5.39
CA TRP A 402 8.68 14.71 -5.06
C TRP A 402 9.60 14.44 -6.26
N PRO A 403 10.90 14.17 -6.04
CA PRO A 403 11.84 13.89 -7.12
C PRO A 403 11.41 12.71 -7.99
N SER A 404 11.67 12.81 -9.29
CA SER A 404 11.64 11.67 -10.19
C SER A 404 12.83 10.75 -9.95
N VAL A 405 12.69 9.49 -10.33
CA VAL A 405 13.76 8.49 -10.26
C VAL A 405 14.22 8.22 -11.68
N LEU A 406 15.51 8.41 -11.97
CA LEU A 406 16.07 8.16 -13.29
C LEU A 406 16.58 6.73 -13.40
N SER A 407 16.38 6.13 -14.57
CA SER A 407 17.08 4.92 -14.97
C SER A 407 17.56 5.05 -16.41
N ARG A 408 18.84 4.72 -16.66
CA ARG A 408 19.50 4.78 -17.97
C ARG A 408 19.69 3.41 -18.61
N LEU A 409 18.80 2.46 -18.29
CA LEU A 409 18.80 1.17 -18.97
C LEU A 409 18.48 1.38 -20.46
N ALA A 410 19.24 0.67 -21.28
CA ALA A 410 19.18 0.75 -22.74
C ALA A 410 19.40 -0.65 -23.32
N VAL A 411 18.32 -1.36 -23.60
CA VAL A 411 18.34 -2.69 -24.19
C VAL A 411 17.40 -2.77 -25.38
N GLY A 412 17.54 -3.80 -26.20
CA GLY A 412 16.69 -4.03 -27.36
C GLY A 412 17.15 -3.36 -28.66
N SER A 413 18.42 -2.94 -28.74
CA SER A 413 19.04 -2.59 -30.03
C SER A 413 19.43 -3.89 -30.75
N GLU A 414 19.23 -3.93 -32.07
CA GLU A 414 19.50 -5.11 -32.90
C GLU A 414 20.99 -5.49 -32.94
N ASP A 415 21.87 -4.48 -32.94
CA ASP A 415 23.32 -4.65 -33.03
C ASP A 415 23.98 -4.91 -31.66
N THR A 416 23.42 -4.35 -30.59
CA THR A 416 23.99 -4.42 -29.25
C THR A 416 22.89 -4.47 -28.20
N CYS A 417 23.12 -5.22 -27.10
CA CYS A 417 22.13 -5.32 -26.03
C CYS A 417 20.78 -5.88 -26.52
N ASN A 418 20.79 -6.73 -27.55
CA ASN A 418 19.63 -7.38 -28.14
C ASN A 418 19.04 -8.43 -27.17
N ARG A 419 18.30 -7.92 -26.18
CA ARG A 419 17.64 -8.68 -25.13
C ARG A 419 16.56 -7.82 -24.50
N ILE A 420 15.62 -8.49 -23.85
CA ILE A 420 14.57 -7.86 -23.05
C ILE A 420 15.02 -7.88 -21.60
N GLU A 421 14.97 -6.75 -20.92
CA GLU A 421 15.36 -6.63 -19.51
C GLU A 421 14.30 -5.89 -18.70
N THR A 422 14.17 -6.25 -17.42
CA THR A 422 13.26 -5.54 -16.51
C THR A 422 13.96 -4.30 -15.97
N GLN A 423 13.54 -3.12 -16.43
CA GLN A 423 13.96 -1.84 -15.88
C GLN A 423 13.23 -1.58 -14.56
N LYS A 424 13.95 -1.04 -13.58
CA LYS A 424 13.44 -0.85 -12.21
C LYS A 424 13.68 0.58 -11.73
N TRP A 425 12.68 1.14 -11.06
CA TRP A 425 12.76 2.44 -10.41
C TRP A 425 12.35 2.31 -8.94
N ASN A 426 13.29 2.58 -8.03
CA ASN A 426 13.02 2.57 -6.59
C ASN A 426 12.25 3.84 -6.19
N MET A 427 10.95 3.67 -5.96
CA MET A 427 10.01 4.76 -5.68
C MET A 427 9.66 4.87 -4.19
N THR A 428 10.36 4.14 -3.32
CA THR A 428 10.01 3.99 -1.89
C THR A 428 9.73 5.31 -1.18
N GLN A 429 10.61 6.31 -1.30
CA GLN A 429 10.44 7.59 -0.60
C GLN A 429 9.24 8.41 -1.12
N ALA A 430 9.01 8.40 -2.43
CA ALA A 430 7.85 9.08 -3.02
C ALA A 430 6.54 8.42 -2.58
N VAL A 431 6.52 7.08 -2.52
CA VAL A 431 5.35 6.27 -2.13
C VAL A 431 5.05 6.41 -0.62
N VAL A 432 6.08 6.45 0.22
CA VAL A 432 5.93 6.80 1.65
C VAL A 432 5.34 8.19 1.81
N SER A 433 5.78 9.16 1.00
CA SER A 433 5.25 10.53 1.02
C SER A 433 3.81 10.60 0.50
N GLU A 434 3.46 9.86 -0.55
CA GLU A 434 2.10 9.71 -1.09
C GLU A 434 1.12 9.24 -0.04
N ARG A 435 1.53 8.30 0.82
CA ARG A 435 0.66 7.74 1.85
C ARG A 435 0.60 8.58 3.13
N GLN A 436 1.36 9.68 3.26
CA GLN A 436 1.26 10.53 4.44
C GLN A 436 -0.13 11.15 4.55
N PRO A 437 -0.59 11.50 5.77
CA PRO A 437 -1.82 12.25 5.95
C PRO A 437 -1.83 13.53 5.12
N GLN A 438 -2.99 13.92 4.60
CA GLN A 438 -3.15 15.18 3.86
C GLN A 438 -2.59 16.40 4.62
N SER A 439 -2.70 16.42 5.95
CA SER A 439 -2.16 17.49 6.80
C SER A 439 -0.63 17.61 6.78
N GLN A 440 0.08 16.60 6.24
CA GLN A 440 1.53 16.56 6.07
C GLN A 440 1.93 16.65 4.59
N GLY A 441 1.00 17.01 3.70
CA GLY A 441 1.24 17.12 2.26
C GLY A 441 1.19 15.81 1.49
N GLY A 442 0.70 14.72 2.10
CA GLY A 442 0.44 13.46 1.40
C GLY A 442 -0.98 13.35 0.86
N TYR A 443 -1.31 12.18 0.32
CA TYR A 443 -2.57 11.87 -0.38
C TYR A 443 -3.18 10.54 0.10
N ASP A 444 -3.13 10.28 1.40
CA ASP A 444 -3.62 9.04 2.03
C ASP A 444 -5.11 8.72 1.77
N TYR A 445 -5.91 9.71 1.36
CA TYR A 445 -7.31 9.57 0.94
C TYR A 445 -7.50 8.93 -0.43
N ARG A 446 -6.46 8.87 -1.28
CA ARG A 446 -6.55 8.29 -2.62
C ARG A 446 -6.60 6.77 -2.57
N THR A 447 -7.43 6.20 -3.42
CA THR A 447 -7.61 4.75 -3.59
C THR A 447 -6.70 4.15 -4.65
N THR A 448 -6.06 5.01 -5.46
CA THR A 448 -5.10 4.64 -6.49
C THR A 448 -3.80 5.42 -6.37
N ILE A 449 -2.75 4.92 -7.00
CA ILE A 449 -1.46 5.60 -7.20
C ILE A 449 -1.15 5.60 -8.70
N THR A 450 -0.68 6.73 -9.23
CA THR A 450 -0.31 6.85 -10.64
C THR A 450 1.18 7.09 -10.79
N ILE A 451 1.82 6.33 -11.67
CA ILE A 451 3.23 6.46 -12.03
C ILE A 451 3.29 6.88 -13.49
N GLY A 452 3.92 8.01 -13.76
CA GLY A 452 4.20 8.47 -15.11
C GLY A 452 5.66 8.29 -15.50
N LEU A 453 5.89 8.04 -16.79
CA LEU A 453 7.17 7.86 -17.44
C LEU A 453 7.39 8.92 -18.51
N PHE A 454 8.58 9.52 -18.51
CA PHE A 454 9.00 10.50 -19.50
C PHE A 454 10.52 10.40 -19.74
N SER A 455 10.97 10.81 -20.92
CA SER A 455 12.41 10.81 -21.26
C SER A 455 13.16 11.91 -20.51
N ASP A 456 14.44 11.66 -20.18
CA ASP A 456 15.37 12.67 -19.63
C ASP A 456 15.55 13.86 -20.59
N ASP A 457 15.40 13.59 -21.90
CA ASP A 457 15.29 14.59 -22.97
C ASP A 457 14.21 14.15 -23.96
N GLU A 458 13.10 14.89 -24.01
CA GLU A 458 11.97 14.61 -24.92
C GLU A 458 12.11 15.29 -26.28
N GLY A 459 13.24 15.94 -26.57
CA GLY A 459 13.62 16.42 -27.90
C GLY A 459 14.66 15.53 -28.60
N ASP A 460 15.32 14.64 -27.86
CA ASP A 460 16.33 13.73 -28.41
C ASP A 460 15.73 12.37 -28.78
N LYS A 461 15.84 12.02 -30.07
CA LYS A 461 15.37 10.74 -30.61
C LYS A 461 16.15 9.54 -30.08
N MET A 462 17.33 9.74 -29.49
CA MET A 462 18.09 8.69 -28.79
C MET A 462 17.46 8.30 -27.45
N GLY A 463 16.49 9.09 -26.96
CA GLY A 463 15.68 8.81 -25.78
C GLY A 463 14.46 7.92 -26.05
N TRP A 464 14.18 7.54 -27.30
CA TRP A 464 13.05 6.67 -27.64
C TRP A 464 13.20 5.29 -26.99
N LYS A 465 12.16 4.80 -26.33
CA LYS A 465 12.16 3.49 -25.63
C LYS A 465 10.82 2.80 -25.81
N HIS A 466 10.85 1.48 -26.01
CA HIS A 466 9.64 0.64 -25.95
C HIS A 466 9.71 -0.33 -24.77
N TYR A 467 8.51 -0.65 -24.30
CA TYR A 467 8.32 -1.53 -23.17
C TYR A 467 7.09 -2.40 -23.39
N LEU A 468 7.17 -3.67 -23.01
CA LEU A 468 6.07 -4.63 -23.20
C LEU A 468 4.91 -4.37 -22.23
N ASN A 469 3.71 -4.14 -22.78
CA ASN A 469 2.44 -4.17 -22.07
C ASN A 469 1.83 -5.57 -22.18
N ASP A 470 1.95 -6.35 -21.10
CA ASP A 470 1.32 -7.66 -20.98
C ASP A 470 0.76 -7.85 -19.56
N GLY A 471 0.12 -8.99 -19.28
CA GLY A 471 -0.41 -9.27 -17.93
C GLY A 471 0.66 -9.30 -16.82
N SER A 472 1.95 -9.32 -17.18
CA SER A 472 3.09 -9.34 -16.26
C SER A 472 3.88 -8.02 -16.24
N SER A 473 3.51 -7.01 -17.02
CA SER A 473 4.31 -5.80 -17.25
C SER A 473 3.44 -4.62 -17.72
N PRO A 474 3.50 -3.43 -17.10
CA PRO A 474 4.32 -3.09 -15.94
C PRO A 474 3.77 -3.62 -14.61
N LYS A 475 4.68 -3.76 -13.65
CA LYS A 475 4.37 -4.08 -12.24
C LYS A 475 4.76 -2.94 -11.34
N PHE A 476 3.94 -2.69 -10.32
CA PHE A 476 4.31 -1.88 -9.17
C PHE A 476 4.33 -2.79 -7.94
N VAL A 477 5.52 -3.03 -7.42
CA VAL A 477 5.75 -3.98 -6.32
C VAL A 477 5.96 -3.21 -5.02
N ILE A 478 5.09 -3.46 -4.04
CA ILE A 478 5.19 -2.89 -2.70
C ILE A 478 5.53 -4.02 -1.73
N THR A 479 6.69 -3.92 -1.09
CA THR A 479 7.04 -4.74 0.06
C THR A 479 6.64 -4.01 1.32
N TYR A 480 5.80 -4.62 2.16
CA TYR A 480 5.30 -4.00 3.38
C TYR A 480 5.29 -4.96 4.57
N HIS A 481 5.22 -4.38 5.77
CA HIS A 481 5.19 -5.09 7.06
C HIS A 481 4.12 -4.52 7.97
N GLY A 482 3.81 -5.22 9.06
CA GLY A 482 2.88 -4.70 10.07
C GLY A 482 3.47 -3.46 10.74
N ALA A 483 2.65 -2.41 10.93
CA ALA A 483 3.14 -1.19 11.55
C ALA A 483 3.49 -1.44 13.03
N PRO A 484 4.57 -0.83 13.56
CA PRO A 484 4.81 -0.84 15.01
C PRO A 484 3.70 -0.06 15.74
N GLN A 485 3.11 -0.66 16.77
CA GLN A 485 2.06 -0.04 17.58
C GLN A 485 2.63 0.79 18.72
N VAL A 486 1.91 1.85 19.07
CA VAL A 486 2.23 2.68 20.24
C VAL A 486 2.08 1.82 21.50
N PRO A 487 3.11 1.70 22.35
CA PRO A 487 3.01 0.96 23.61
C PRO A 487 1.90 1.51 24.50
N ASN A 488 1.20 0.62 25.21
CA ASN A 488 0.22 1.03 26.21
C ASN A 488 0.95 1.56 27.45
N VAL A 489 0.53 2.73 27.96
CA VAL A 489 1.09 3.31 29.17
C VAL A 489 0.97 2.41 30.40
N ALA A 490 -0.03 1.53 30.43
CA ALA A 490 -0.23 0.56 31.50
C ALA A 490 0.83 -0.56 31.52
N ASP A 491 1.49 -0.83 30.40
CA ASP A 491 2.56 -1.83 30.30
C ASP A 491 3.93 -1.26 30.69
N PHE A 492 4.05 0.05 30.94
CA PHE A 492 5.30 0.65 31.34
C PHE A 492 5.70 0.21 32.76
N GLY A 493 6.94 -0.24 32.89
CA GLY A 493 7.54 -0.65 34.16
C GLY A 493 8.91 -0.01 34.39
N VAL A 494 9.27 0.13 35.67
CA VAL A 494 10.60 0.55 36.13
C VAL A 494 11.10 -0.45 37.18
N THR A 495 12.39 -0.79 37.16
CA THR A 495 12.99 -1.70 38.14
C THR A 495 14.30 -1.12 38.68
N PRO A 496 14.51 -1.09 40.02
CA PRO A 496 13.55 -1.44 41.08
C PRO A 496 12.38 -0.45 41.15
N LYS A 497 11.20 -0.93 41.53
CA LYS A 497 10.00 -0.11 41.79
C LYS A 497 9.70 -0.11 43.29
N VAL A 498 9.33 1.04 43.85
CA VAL A 498 8.80 1.13 45.21
C VAL A 498 7.43 0.47 45.27
N ALA A 499 7.30 -0.54 46.14
CA ALA A 499 6.06 -1.30 46.29
C ALA A 499 4.91 -0.41 46.80
N GLY A 500 3.68 -0.66 46.34
CA GLY A 500 2.48 0.07 46.77
C GLY A 500 2.30 1.46 46.13
N VAL A 501 3.27 1.97 45.36
CA VAL A 501 3.16 3.25 44.66
C VAL A 501 2.93 3.01 43.16
N SER A 502 1.77 3.42 42.64
CA SER A 502 1.37 3.19 41.25
C SER A 502 1.40 4.45 40.39
N SER A 503 1.24 5.64 40.97
CA SER A 503 1.32 6.92 40.26
C SER A 503 1.79 8.04 41.19
N PRO A 504 2.95 8.69 40.93
CA PRO A 504 3.89 8.38 39.86
C PRO A 504 4.56 7.00 40.07
N LEU A 505 5.19 6.45 39.03
CA LEU A 505 6.06 5.28 39.22
C LEU A 505 7.34 5.71 39.94
N VAL A 506 7.66 5.10 41.07
CA VAL A 506 8.82 5.50 41.88
C VAL A 506 9.91 4.42 41.85
N THR A 507 11.15 4.83 41.62
CA THR A 507 12.35 3.97 41.69
C THR A 507 13.36 4.51 42.69
N THR A 508 13.99 3.61 43.44
CA THR A 508 15.12 3.93 44.35
C THR A 508 16.48 3.95 43.64
N SER A 509 16.56 3.45 42.40
CA SER A 509 17.81 3.41 41.65
C SER A 509 18.00 4.65 40.80
N LYS A 510 19.21 5.21 40.80
CA LYS A 510 19.66 6.23 39.83
C LYS A 510 19.93 5.65 38.45
N THR A 511 20.09 4.34 38.34
CA THR A 511 20.28 3.60 37.07
C THR A 511 19.20 2.54 36.95
N PRO A 512 17.91 2.92 36.88
CA PRO A 512 16.83 1.95 36.81
C PRO A 512 16.82 1.23 35.46
N THR A 513 16.16 0.07 35.40
CA THR A 513 15.79 -0.57 34.12
C THR A 513 14.36 -0.21 33.79
N LEU A 514 14.15 0.39 32.61
CA LEU A 514 12.84 0.70 32.06
C LEU A 514 12.32 -0.50 31.27
N SER A 515 11.00 -0.64 31.16
CA SER A 515 10.40 -1.71 30.38
C SER A 515 9.04 -1.31 29.84
N THR A 516 8.64 -1.87 28.70
CA THR A 516 7.27 -1.81 28.19
C THR A 516 7.03 -2.94 27.20
N LYS A 517 5.77 -3.31 26.97
CA LYS A 517 5.41 -4.23 25.89
C LYS A 517 5.44 -3.52 24.55
N VAL A 518 6.00 -4.19 23.55
CA VAL A 518 6.09 -3.70 22.18
C VAL A 518 5.41 -4.67 21.24
N LYS A 519 4.66 -4.15 20.26
CA LYS A 519 3.85 -4.98 19.36
C LYS A 519 3.81 -4.40 17.95
N LEU A 520 3.67 -5.27 16.96
CA LEU A 520 3.23 -4.92 15.62
C LEU A 520 1.69 -4.92 15.56
N GLU A 521 1.13 -4.24 14.57
CA GLU A 521 -0.31 -4.20 14.33
C GLU A 521 -0.89 -5.59 14.03
N GLY A 522 -2.15 -5.82 14.40
CA GLY A 522 -2.82 -7.11 14.18
C GLY A 522 -2.10 -8.28 14.85
N ASP A 523 -2.06 -9.42 14.15
CA ASP A 523 -1.27 -10.61 14.51
C ASP A 523 0.04 -10.70 13.71
N TYR A 524 0.54 -9.56 13.22
CA TYR A 524 1.83 -9.53 12.56
C TYR A 524 2.94 -9.90 13.55
N THR A 525 3.88 -10.70 13.04
CA THR A 525 4.91 -11.34 13.85
C THR A 525 6.27 -11.13 13.22
N CYS A 526 7.33 -11.27 14.02
CA CYS A 526 8.70 -11.09 13.56
C CYS A 526 9.10 -12.13 12.49
N PRO A 527 10.08 -11.82 11.61
CA PRO A 527 10.61 -12.76 10.62
C PRO A 527 11.07 -14.07 11.26
N ALA A 528 10.99 -15.18 10.53
CA ALA A 528 11.44 -16.47 11.07
C ALA A 528 12.97 -16.49 11.34
N ALA A 529 13.74 -15.74 10.55
CA ALA A 529 15.18 -15.61 10.70
C ALA A 529 15.60 -14.88 12.00
N ASP A 530 14.78 -13.93 12.48
CA ASP A 530 15.00 -13.24 13.76
C ASP A 530 13.67 -12.89 14.42
N LEU A 531 13.34 -13.64 15.46
CA LEU A 531 12.13 -13.44 16.24
C LEU A 531 12.22 -12.17 17.12
N ASN A 532 13.39 -11.57 17.33
CA ASN A 532 13.59 -10.38 18.15
C ASN A 532 13.62 -9.10 17.30
N CYS A 533 12.53 -8.83 16.57
CA CYS A 533 12.51 -7.78 15.54
C CYS A 533 11.95 -6.43 15.99
N VAL A 534 11.49 -6.29 17.23
CA VAL A 534 10.96 -5.02 17.77
C VAL A 534 11.64 -4.64 19.08
N ARG A 535 11.78 -3.36 19.35
CA ARG A 535 12.31 -2.85 20.63
C ARG A 535 11.55 -1.61 21.09
N ALA A 536 11.64 -1.30 22.37
CA ALA A 536 11.15 -0.04 22.90
C ALA A 536 12.22 1.04 22.80
N GLU A 537 11.82 2.26 22.50
CA GLU A 537 12.61 3.46 22.72
C GLU A 537 11.88 4.32 23.76
N PHE A 538 12.62 4.80 24.75
CA PHE A 538 12.12 5.59 25.86
C PHE A 538 12.69 6.99 25.78
N GLU A 539 11.87 8.01 26.00
CA GLU A 539 12.31 9.38 26.19
C GLU A 539 11.98 9.83 27.60
N LEU A 540 13.00 10.31 28.32
CA LEU A 540 12.89 10.86 29.66
C LEU A 540 13.21 12.35 29.62
N VAL A 541 12.31 13.15 30.18
CA VAL A 541 12.44 14.61 30.22
C VAL A 541 12.44 15.09 31.67
N THR A 542 13.43 15.90 32.03
CA THR A 542 13.51 16.61 33.33
C THR A 542 13.93 18.06 33.10
N GLY A 543 13.08 19.02 33.44
CA GLY A 543 13.30 20.43 33.09
C GLY A 543 13.48 20.60 31.57
N SER A 544 14.61 21.14 31.13
CA SER A 544 14.99 21.27 29.71
C SER A 544 15.81 20.10 29.16
N THR A 545 16.14 19.10 29.99
CA THR A 545 16.99 17.98 29.59
C THR A 545 16.14 16.81 29.09
N THR A 546 16.41 16.38 27.85
CA THR A 546 15.79 15.22 27.22
C THR A 546 16.83 14.12 27.03
N ARG A 547 16.49 12.88 27.38
CA ARG A 547 17.35 11.72 27.22
C ARG A 547 16.61 10.54 26.63
N THR A 548 17.18 9.94 25.59
CA THR A 548 16.66 8.71 24.97
C THR A 548 17.37 7.49 25.52
N VAL A 549 16.62 6.43 25.82
CA VAL A 549 17.14 5.12 26.23
C VAL A 549 16.54 4.06 25.32
N VAL A 550 17.40 3.21 24.74
CA VAL A 550 16.98 2.18 23.78
C VAL A 550 16.92 0.83 24.50
N GLY A 551 15.80 0.13 24.35
CA GLY A 551 15.59 -1.21 24.91
C GLY A 551 16.18 -2.31 24.05
N ALA A 552 16.33 -3.48 24.67
CA ALA A 552 16.73 -4.69 23.98
C ALA A 552 15.65 -5.16 22.99
N PRO A 553 16.04 -5.66 21.80
CA PRO A 553 15.10 -6.28 20.88
C PRO A 553 14.38 -7.49 21.49
N THR A 554 13.13 -7.70 21.10
CA THR A 554 12.26 -8.78 21.57
C THR A 554 11.22 -9.13 20.49
N THR A 555 10.43 -10.16 20.77
CA THR A 555 9.31 -10.61 19.92
C THR A 555 8.16 -9.62 19.92
N SER A 556 7.37 -9.60 18.84
CA SER A 556 6.09 -8.86 18.81
C SER A 556 5.17 -9.37 19.93
N GLY A 557 4.74 -8.48 20.82
CA GLY A 557 3.99 -8.79 22.04
C GLY A 557 4.86 -9.00 23.29
N GLY A 558 6.19 -9.06 23.14
CA GLY A 558 7.16 -9.21 24.22
C GLY A 558 7.43 -7.92 24.98
N THR A 559 8.07 -8.05 26.15
CA THR A 559 8.52 -6.92 26.97
C THR A 559 9.96 -6.56 26.61
N SER A 560 10.16 -5.34 26.09
CA SER A 560 11.50 -4.79 25.82
C SER A 560 12.00 -4.06 27.08
N THR A 561 13.23 -4.35 27.51
CA THR A 561 13.85 -3.79 28.73
C THR A 561 15.04 -2.92 28.38
N ALA A 562 15.22 -1.79 29.06
CA ALA A 562 16.25 -0.80 28.78
C ALA A 562 16.95 -0.33 30.06
N PRO A 563 18.18 -0.82 30.37
CA PRO A 563 18.93 -0.34 31.52
C PRO A 563 19.41 1.10 31.28
N VAL A 564 19.16 1.98 32.25
CA VAL A 564 19.73 3.31 32.27
C VAL A 564 21.20 3.22 32.68
N THR A 565 22.12 3.51 31.76
CA THR A 565 23.56 3.42 32.01
C THR A 565 24.14 4.68 32.64
N THR A 566 23.60 5.86 32.32
CA THR A 566 23.99 7.13 32.95
C THR A 566 23.09 7.44 34.13
N ALA A 567 23.69 7.64 35.31
CA ALA A 567 22.94 7.92 36.54
C ALA A 567 22.01 9.14 36.39
N LEU A 568 20.76 8.96 36.79
CA LEU A 568 19.74 10.00 36.89
C LEU A 568 19.93 10.82 38.16
N THR A 569 19.63 12.11 38.06
CA THR A 569 19.49 12.97 39.23
C THR A 569 18.19 12.63 39.97
N PRO A 570 18.16 12.70 41.31
CA PRO A 570 16.90 12.60 42.04
C PRO A 570 15.89 13.64 41.55
N GLY A 571 14.63 13.25 41.39
CA GLY A 571 13.57 14.14 40.91
C GLY A 571 12.54 13.46 40.02
N THR A 572 11.64 14.28 39.49
CA THR A 572 10.50 13.84 38.67
C THR A 572 10.83 13.95 37.19
N TYR A 573 10.49 12.91 36.45
CA TYR A 573 10.67 12.77 35.01
C TYR A 573 9.33 12.56 34.32
N THR A 574 9.15 13.23 33.20
CA THR A 574 8.13 12.85 32.22
C THR A 574 8.72 11.79 31.31
N VAL A 575 8.05 10.64 31.18
CA VAL A 575 8.53 9.52 30.38
C VAL A 575 7.49 9.14 29.34
N ARG A 576 7.94 8.89 28.11
CA ARG A 576 7.12 8.31 27.04
C ARG A 576 7.90 7.21 26.33
N SER A 577 7.18 6.29 25.68
CA SER A 577 7.78 5.16 24.98
C SER A 577 7.19 4.99 23.59
N ARG A 578 7.95 4.38 22.69
CA ARG A 578 7.48 4.00 21.34
C ARG A 578 8.05 2.64 20.95
N THR A 579 7.35 1.93 20.08
CA THR A 579 7.86 0.70 19.47
C THR A 579 8.68 1.07 18.25
N PHE A 580 9.85 0.46 18.10
CA PHE A 580 10.69 0.53 16.92
C PHE A 580 10.76 -0.86 16.27
N SER A 581 10.50 -0.95 14.97
CA SER A 581 10.64 -2.17 14.19
C SER A 581 12.01 -2.19 13.49
N LEU A 582 12.80 -3.22 13.77
CA LEU A 582 14.10 -3.47 13.14
C LEU A 582 13.96 -3.99 11.70
N VAL A 583 12.79 -4.52 11.35
CA VAL A 583 12.50 -5.01 10.00
C VAL A 583 12.26 -3.82 9.07
N SER A 584 11.44 -2.87 9.53
CA SER A 584 10.99 -1.76 8.71
C SER A 584 11.80 -0.48 8.88
N ASP A 585 12.66 -0.40 9.88
CA ASP A 585 13.34 0.82 10.30
C ASP A 585 12.34 1.96 10.61
N GLN A 586 11.16 1.60 11.13
CA GLN A 586 10.08 2.54 11.45
C GLN A 586 9.76 2.53 12.94
N ALA A 587 9.32 3.70 13.43
CA ALA A 587 8.85 3.87 14.80
C ALA A 587 7.34 4.19 14.85
N SER A 588 6.68 3.67 15.88
CA SER A 588 5.34 4.12 16.25
C SER A 588 5.36 5.60 16.64
N ALA A 589 4.18 6.21 16.77
CA ALA A 589 4.08 7.46 17.53
C ALA A 589 4.54 7.23 18.98
N TRP A 590 4.87 8.31 19.69
CA TRP A 590 5.12 8.25 21.11
C TRP A 590 3.82 7.97 21.88
N SER A 591 3.92 7.20 22.96
CA SER A 591 2.84 7.01 23.92
C SER A 591 2.45 8.34 24.57
N ALA A 592 1.27 8.36 25.19
CA ALA A 592 0.97 9.40 26.16
C ALA A 592 2.08 9.44 27.25
N PRO A 593 2.46 10.63 27.71
CA PRO A 593 3.48 10.75 28.75
C PRO A 593 2.95 10.24 30.10
N ILE A 594 3.84 9.65 30.89
CA ILE A 594 3.62 9.28 32.29
C ILE A 594 4.66 9.95 33.20
N THR A 595 4.38 9.98 34.50
CA THR A 595 5.31 10.54 35.49
C THR A 595 6.06 9.44 36.22
N MET A 596 7.39 9.57 36.26
CA MET A 596 8.29 8.70 37.02
C MET A 596 9.10 9.55 38.01
N SER A 597 9.26 9.07 39.25
CA SER A 597 10.12 9.70 40.26
C SER A 597 11.35 8.85 40.53
N VAL A 598 12.52 9.46 40.51
CA VAL A 598 13.79 8.87 40.95
C VAL A 598 14.05 9.36 42.38
N GLU A 599 13.87 8.48 43.34
CA GLU A 599 14.00 8.79 44.76
C GLU A 599 14.91 7.77 45.46
N PRO A 600 16.23 7.96 45.38
CA PRO A 600 17.18 7.13 46.10
C PRO A 600 16.95 7.22 47.60
N THR A 601 17.07 6.08 48.27
CA THR A 601 16.92 5.99 49.72
C THR A 601 17.92 6.95 50.41
N PRO A 602 17.45 7.87 51.28
CA PRO A 602 18.33 8.78 52.00
C PRO A 602 19.36 8.04 52.85
N SER A 603 20.54 8.62 53.04
CA SER A 603 21.55 8.09 53.94
C SER A 603 21.09 8.22 55.41
N ALA A 604 21.69 7.45 56.32
CA ALA A 604 21.44 7.61 57.75
C ALA A 604 21.73 9.07 58.18
N PRO A 605 20.80 9.75 58.86
CA PRO A 605 20.99 11.14 59.23
C PRO A 605 22.08 11.30 60.30
N THR A 606 22.66 12.51 60.37
CA THR A 606 23.38 12.96 61.56
C THR A 606 22.40 13.69 62.46
N TRP A 607 22.49 13.49 63.77
CA TRP A 607 21.58 14.16 64.70
C TRP A 607 22.20 14.32 66.08
N SER A 608 21.70 15.30 66.83
CA SER A 608 22.04 15.54 68.23
C SER A 608 20.83 16.02 69.01
N TRP A 609 20.84 15.79 70.31
CA TRP A 609 19.92 16.44 71.23
C TRP A 609 20.21 17.94 71.29
N ASP A 610 19.18 18.78 71.34
CA ASP A 610 19.31 20.16 71.79
C ASP A 610 19.52 20.15 73.31
N THR A 611 20.71 20.56 73.75
CA THR A 611 21.11 20.52 75.15
C THR A 611 21.04 21.91 75.79
N THR A 612 20.36 22.88 75.16
CA THR A 612 20.22 24.23 75.72
C THR A 612 19.47 24.14 77.05
N GLY A 613 20.16 24.39 78.17
CA GLY A 613 19.63 24.19 79.52
C GLY A 613 19.81 22.78 80.10
N TRP A 614 20.55 21.89 79.43
CA TRP A 614 20.83 20.51 79.85
C TRP A 614 22.33 20.16 79.78
N THR A 615 22.89 19.56 80.83
CA THR A 615 24.29 19.10 80.90
C THR A 615 24.47 17.69 80.34
N ASN A 616 24.07 17.42 79.08
CA ASN A 616 24.15 16.13 78.35
C ASN A 616 24.80 14.90 79.08
N PRO A 617 24.14 14.28 80.08
CA PRO A 617 24.59 13.07 80.74
C PRO A 617 23.95 11.83 80.06
N PRO A 618 24.22 10.59 80.51
CA PRO A 618 23.48 9.40 80.10
C PRO A 618 21.98 9.41 80.46
N THR A 619 21.48 10.50 81.08
CA THR A 619 20.11 10.64 81.61
C THR A 619 19.30 11.71 80.90
N ILE A 620 18.13 11.35 80.35
CA ILE A 620 17.18 12.25 79.69
C ILE A 620 16.30 12.95 80.76
N PRO A 621 16.12 14.29 80.71
CA PRO A 621 15.25 15.01 81.64
C PRO A 621 13.79 14.54 81.58
N ALA A 622 13.18 14.31 82.75
CA ALA A 622 11.77 13.95 82.86
C ALA A 622 10.87 15.19 82.70
N ASN A 623 9.67 15.01 82.15
CA ASN A 623 8.60 16.03 82.06
C ASN A 623 8.93 17.33 81.29
N THR A 624 9.96 17.33 80.45
CA THR A 624 10.23 18.44 79.51
C THR A 624 10.14 17.95 78.07
N PRO A 625 9.61 18.76 77.12
CA PRO A 625 9.75 18.46 75.70
C PRO A 625 11.23 18.38 75.32
N LEU A 626 11.58 17.44 74.45
CA LEU A 626 12.96 17.26 73.99
C LEU A 626 13.05 17.59 72.51
N THR A 627 14.06 18.34 72.12
CA THR A 627 14.29 18.69 70.72
C THR A 627 15.48 17.89 70.19
N ILE A 628 15.30 17.25 69.04
CA ILE A 628 16.38 16.64 68.26
C ILE A 628 16.66 17.54 67.06
N ASN A 629 17.91 17.95 66.89
CA ASN A 629 18.41 18.60 65.69
C ASN A 629 18.96 17.51 64.76
N ALA A 630 18.35 17.33 63.58
CA ALA A 630 18.75 16.36 62.57
C ALA A 630 19.21 17.05 61.29
N ALA A 631 20.21 16.45 60.64
CA ALA A 631 20.74 16.88 59.36
C ALA A 631 20.91 15.68 58.42
N LYS A 632 20.99 15.99 57.12
CA LYS A 632 21.17 14.96 56.09
C LYS A 632 22.52 14.26 56.28
N GLY A 633 22.53 12.94 56.15
CA GLY A 633 23.77 12.16 56.17
C GLY A 633 24.67 12.46 54.97
N ASN A 634 24.07 12.77 53.82
CA ASN A 634 24.74 13.27 52.64
C ASN A 634 24.03 14.54 52.13
N ALA A 635 24.78 15.57 51.76
CA ALA A 635 24.23 16.82 51.25
C ALA A 635 23.38 16.64 49.98
N ALA A 636 23.69 15.62 49.17
CA ALA A 636 22.97 15.27 47.94
C ALA A 636 21.66 14.50 48.19
N ASP A 637 21.37 14.09 49.44
CA ASP A 637 20.14 13.37 49.75
C ASP A 637 18.92 14.31 49.61
N VAL A 638 17.85 13.79 49.01
CA VAL A 638 16.54 14.41 49.06
C VAL A 638 15.89 13.94 50.36
N VAL A 639 15.65 14.85 51.31
CA VAL A 639 15.02 14.54 52.60
C VAL A 639 13.81 15.45 52.76
N LYS A 640 12.65 14.84 52.95
CA LYS A 640 11.39 15.52 53.21
C LYS A 640 11.23 15.82 54.70
N ARG A 641 11.53 14.85 55.57
CA ARG A 641 11.42 14.97 57.02
C ARG A 641 12.35 13.99 57.75
N PHE A 642 12.55 14.22 59.04
CA PHE A 642 13.24 13.28 59.93
C PHE A 642 12.25 12.70 60.93
N CYS A 643 12.40 11.42 61.27
CA CYS A 643 11.55 10.75 62.24
C CYS A 643 12.39 10.06 63.31
N ALA A 644 12.08 10.32 64.57
CA ALA A 644 12.66 9.67 65.73
C ALA A 644 11.76 8.51 66.16
N THR A 645 12.33 7.32 66.24
CA THR A 645 11.70 6.14 66.84
C THR A 645 12.25 5.98 68.25
N ILE A 646 11.36 5.95 69.22
CA ILE A 646 11.65 5.83 70.65
C ILE A 646 11.12 4.48 71.10
N THR A 647 11.99 3.66 71.69
CA THR A 647 11.65 2.31 72.15
C THR A 647 12.16 2.09 73.57
N GLY A 648 11.34 1.54 74.46
CA GLY A 648 11.69 1.30 75.86
C GLY A 648 10.67 1.86 76.85
N GLY A 649 10.90 1.61 78.15
CA GLY A 649 9.90 1.87 79.21
C GLY A 649 8.72 0.89 79.19
N ALA A 650 7.65 1.21 79.92
CA ALA A 650 6.39 0.43 79.93
C ALA A 650 5.48 0.73 78.71
N ALA A 651 5.86 1.68 77.85
CA ALA A 651 5.13 2.07 76.65
C ALA A 651 5.69 1.40 75.39
N GLY A 652 4.84 1.17 74.38
CA GLY A 652 5.25 0.63 73.08
C GLY A 652 6.11 1.60 72.25
N PRO A 653 6.63 1.16 71.09
CA PRO A 653 7.44 2.00 70.22
C PRO A 653 6.64 3.23 69.75
N THR A 654 7.22 4.42 69.92
CA THR A 654 6.61 5.68 69.48
C THR A 654 7.44 6.31 68.37
N VAL A 655 6.79 6.78 67.31
CA VAL A 655 7.45 7.50 66.21
C VAL A 655 6.98 8.95 66.21
N VAL A 656 7.94 9.88 66.22
CA VAL A 656 7.69 11.32 66.15
C VAL A 656 8.49 11.89 64.98
N CYS A 657 7.83 12.65 64.09
CA CYS A 657 8.48 13.22 62.92
C CYS A 657 8.51 14.75 62.98
N SER A 658 9.51 15.34 62.32
CA SER A 658 9.52 16.77 62.03
C SER A 658 8.43 17.15 61.02
N ALA A 659 8.11 18.44 60.97
CA ALA A 659 7.36 19.00 59.86
C ALA A 659 8.17 18.85 58.55
N ASP A 660 7.48 18.87 57.41
CA ASP A 660 8.14 18.79 56.10
C ASP A 660 9.12 19.97 55.93
N GLY A 661 10.36 19.66 55.51
CA GLY A 661 11.47 20.62 55.43
C GLY A 661 12.10 20.98 56.80
N GLY A 662 11.54 20.50 57.90
CA GLY A 662 12.02 20.77 59.25
C GLY A 662 13.17 19.86 59.67
N ALA A 663 14.23 20.47 60.21
CA ALA A 663 15.39 19.78 60.80
C ALA A 663 15.19 19.40 62.28
N GLN A 664 14.10 19.87 62.91
CA GLN A 664 13.84 19.67 64.34
C GLN A 664 12.68 18.70 64.57
N ILE A 665 12.93 17.70 65.42
CA ILE A 665 11.92 16.77 65.90
C ILE A 665 11.64 17.11 67.37
N ILE A 666 10.39 17.45 67.68
CA ILE A 666 9.96 17.79 69.03
C ILE A 666 9.28 16.58 69.65
N ILE A 667 9.96 15.94 70.60
CA ILE A 667 9.41 14.84 71.38
C ILE A 667 8.57 15.45 72.51
N PRO A 668 7.27 15.10 72.63
CA PRO A 668 6.41 15.62 73.68
C PRO A 668 6.93 15.32 75.09
N ALA A 669 6.60 16.19 76.06
CA ALA A 669 6.90 15.96 77.46
C ALA A 669 6.19 14.70 78.00
N GLY A 670 6.82 14.02 78.97
CA GLY A 670 6.17 12.96 79.74
C GLY A 670 6.62 11.52 79.43
N LEU A 671 7.87 11.31 78.99
CA LEU A 671 8.45 9.96 78.95
C LEU A 671 8.51 9.38 80.38
N PRO A 672 7.88 8.21 80.66
CA PRO A 672 7.94 7.56 81.97
C PRO A 672 9.38 7.20 82.38
N GLN A 673 9.60 6.99 83.68
CA GLN A 673 10.88 6.49 84.19
C GLN A 673 11.23 5.14 83.51
N GLY A 674 12.44 5.01 82.98
CA GLY A 674 12.86 3.80 82.29
C GLY A 674 14.03 4.00 81.33
N THR A 675 14.44 2.90 80.69
CA THR A 675 15.52 2.90 79.70
C THR A 675 14.96 3.02 78.29
N TYR A 676 15.43 3.99 77.51
CA TYR A 676 14.98 4.22 76.14
C TYR A 676 16.14 4.10 75.14
N ARG A 677 15.80 3.63 73.95
CA ARG A 677 16.62 3.69 72.73
C ARG A 677 15.94 4.64 71.77
N VAL A 678 16.69 5.63 71.29
CA VAL A 678 16.23 6.57 70.27
C VAL A 678 17.02 6.34 69.00
N SER A 679 16.33 6.29 67.88
CA SER A 679 16.97 6.24 66.56
C SER A 679 16.27 7.17 65.60
N VAL A 680 17.03 7.92 64.80
CA VAL A 680 16.49 8.88 63.85
C VAL A 680 16.70 8.39 62.43
N THR A 681 15.65 8.43 61.62
CA THR A 681 15.67 8.14 60.18
C THR A 681 15.42 9.41 59.39
N ALA A 682 16.07 9.54 58.22
CA ALA A 682 15.66 10.49 57.20
C ALA A 682 14.65 9.84 56.26
N SER A 683 13.56 10.52 55.94
CA SER A 683 12.57 10.06 54.95
C SER A 683 12.47 11.05 53.80
N ALA A 684 12.41 10.52 52.58
CA ALA A 684 11.99 11.25 51.39
C ALA A 684 10.45 11.10 51.23
N GLU A 685 9.90 11.32 50.03
CA GLU A 685 8.45 11.31 49.82
C GLU A 685 7.86 9.89 49.95
N TYR A 686 8.54 8.90 49.37
CA TYR A 686 8.09 7.50 49.29
C TYR A 686 9.06 6.50 49.91
N THR A 687 10.25 6.95 50.35
CA THR A 687 11.31 6.07 50.85
C THR A 687 11.87 6.55 52.19
N THR A 688 12.25 5.60 53.04
CA THR A 688 12.85 5.88 54.35
C THR A 688 14.25 5.27 54.42
N GLY A 689 15.22 6.08 54.83
CA GLY A 689 16.61 5.69 55.00
C GLY A 689 16.87 4.85 56.26
N PRO A 690 18.08 4.28 56.39
CA PRO A 690 18.47 3.56 57.59
C PRO A 690 18.48 4.48 58.82
N ALA A 691 18.13 3.91 59.98
CA ALA A 691 18.10 4.66 61.23
C ALA A 691 19.51 4.85 61.81
N LYS A 692 19.79 6.04 62.34
CA LYS A 692 20.96 6.32 63.18
C LYS A 692 20.56 6.25 64.65
N ALA A 693 21.07 5.25 65.37
CA ALA A 693 20.86 5.14 66.81
C ALA A 693 21.59 6.25 67.59
N ASP A 694 21.09 6.56 68.79
CA ASP A 694 21.72 7.48 69.75
C ASP A 694 23.11 6.97 70.17
N ASN A 695 23.94 7.88 70.69
CA ASN A 695 25.21 7.57 71.31
C ASN A 695 25.34 8.29 72.67
N PRO A 696 25.30 7.55 73.80
CA PRO A 696 25.17 6.10 73.92
C PRO A 696 23.80 5.58 73.46
N VAL A 697 23.75 4.32 73.01
CA VAL A 697 22.56 3.68 72.39
C VAL A 697 21.35 3.61 73.34
N GLN A 698 21.60 3.62 74.65
CA GLN A 698 20.56 3.64 75.68
C GLN A 698 20.79 4.80 76.63
N ARG A 699 19.69 5.47 76.98
CA ARG A 699 19.66 6.51 78.02
C ARG A 699 18.60 6.17 79.06
N GLN A 700 18.85 6.56 80.31
CA GLN A 700 17.89 6.41 81.40
C GLN A 700 17.07 7.70 81.54
N VAL A 701 15.75 7.60 81.71
CA VAL A 701 14.95 8.69 82.27
C VAL A 701 14.85 8.43 83.76
N SER A 702 15.53 9.22 84.59
CA SER A 702 15.44 9.18 86.06
C SER A 702 14.76 10.44 86.57
N GLY A 703 13.77 10.29 87.45
CA GLY A 703 13.12 11.41 88.10
C GLY A 703 14.04 12.01 89.16
N TRP A 704 14.55 13.21 88.87
CA TRP A 704 15.41 14.08 89.68
C TRP A 704 16.84 13.59 89.92
#